data_AF-A0A8J8JFG8-F1
#
_entry.id   AF-A0A8J8JFG8-F1
#
_cell.length_a   1.000
_cell.length_b   1.000
_cell.length_c   1.000
_cell.angle_alpha   90.00
_cell.angle_beta   90.00
_cell.angle_gamma   90.00
#
_symmetry.space_group_name_H-M   'P 1'
#
loop_
_entity.id
_entity.type
_entity.pdbx_description
1 polymer ?
#
loop_
_entity_poly.entity_id
_entity_poly.type
_entity_poly.pdbx_seq_one_letter_code
_entity_poly.pdbx_strand_id
1 'polypeptide(L)'
;METVREDIIQEYTRWGSLDVLENANRYPGPTGFFAYVMEEALKEHLSLIPTEGREAHFSGDIYIHKLPYSLYIPYCTGHSTARLLEKGLKTPTIISRPAKHFDTYVDHIANYLITMQHYFSGAQALSSVEWYAGPFIRKEGLDRRKIRQNIQRLVYNLNYPSRVGMQCLSEDTVILTPYGWRRYDEVNVGDVIYTFNVETKSIEPRVVRHVHVSHYSGKMYNLRNRTQDQLISPRHRVVRKVFNSDRYTLTPIEEVLKFKSPIPVPTPAITKLENDGIEMNEEWIKLLAWILSEGSIEKRSKGTSRVTIVQSPESHPEEYREILELLSKLGLGYTIRDDPGWGNAKAIRLNAESSKIVVEKLRIKGKKPPLWLYQLNREQAKVFIETYVKGDGYTEKGENRVRITTTDEEMKDAIVAVAVLAGYNVSVSVRTPNPPSKKAQYIVTLTATGHEYIQEIKEVEYSGIIWSVNTENETVIAMRKGSVFITGNTPFTNFTVTLDAPKEMLEGDHAVYDGKKLEPLGEYEREAKEFFIALTEVLREGDAIGQPFTFPIPTLMVTAKMLWDDPEVFEAVFTTAAKRGSFYWLNTNVVDPDASYAMCCRIAIDKTEMAFAFGVSEKSVEEEAIEKLERQRFGGLWAMPDVTGSVNVTTVNLPRLALKANGDDDKFWEEYERVLQVVRDTTDWFRERYVRLITNYRQMYQMIHLYLEEFPSSHFNTIGILGLPEAAAIYLNEPGLWTEGTRKDWLKAAELMKEMVEFATARAREWMKESWTPWNVEEVPGESAAAKLAIRDLREFPWLKDYLSDVDNPIYSTSIAPYYGSLELGDRIRIEEKVQRSFTGGVMMHIFLGEEPDPEALAKLTKRLMKTDLVYWSYTPAVTVCNDCNHSTTGLHTHCQRCGSENVEIWSRIIGYYRPLKNWNPFRKKEFWTRRHYTS
;
A
#
# COMPACT_ATOMS: atom_id res chain seq x y z
N MET A 1 -5.10 -39.46 -7.07
CA MET A 1 -4.07 -38.55 -6.52
C MET A 1 -4.76 -37.25 -6.21
N GLU A 2 -4.74 -36.81 -4.96
CA GLU A 2 -5.20 -35.46 -4.63
C GLU A 2 -4.09 -34.46 -5.01
N THR A 3 -4.43 -33.49 -5.85
CA THR A 3 -3.52 -32.37 -6.16
C THR A 3 -3.48 -31.45 -4.95
N VAL A 4 -2.45 -31.62 -4.11
CA VAL A 4 -2.11 -30.66 -3.05
C VAL A 4 -1.89 -29.31 -3.74
N ARG A 5 -2.79 -28.35 -3.49
CA ARG A 5 -2.58 -26.96 -3.92
C ARG A 5 -1.38 -26.40 -3.16
N GLU A 6 -0.49 -25.71 -3.86
CA GLU A 6 0.51 -24.88 -3.19
C GLU A 6 -0.21 -23.79 -2.38
N ASP A 7 0.43 -23.33 -1.30
CA ASP A 7 -0.08 -22.20 -0.54
C ASP A 7 0.05 -20.94 -1.43
N ILE A 8 -1.05 -20.18 -1.56
CA ILE A 8 -1.11 -18.89 -2.28
C ILE A 8 -0.01 -17.92 -1.83
N ILE A 9 0.48 -18.06 -0.60
CA ILE A 9 1.56 -17.23 -0.10
C ILE A 9 2.95 -17.66 -0.58
N GLN A 10 3.13 -18.93 -0.97
CA GLN A 10 4.35 -19.36 -1.66
C GLN A 10 4.39 -18.79 -3.08
N GLU A 11 3.25 -18.59 -3.73
CA GLU A 11 3.17 -17.87 -4.99
C GLU A 11 3.53 -16.38 -4.81
N TYR A 12 2.96 -15.71 -3.79
CA TYR A 12 3.28 -14.33 -3.44
C TYR A 12 4.76 -14.12 -3.05
N THR A 13 5.30 -14.96 -2.15
CA THR A 13 6.67 -14.83 -1.63
C THR A 13 7.75 -15.31 -2.59
N ARG A 14 7.41 -15.88 -3.75
CA ARG A 14 8.35 -16.13 -4.85
C ARG A 14 8.79 -14.85 -5.57
N TRP A 15 8.10 -13.72 -5.40
CA TRP A 15 8.43 -12.40 -5.99
C TRP A 15 8.53 -12.34 -7.54
N GLY A 16 8.32 -13.46 -8.25
CA GLY A 16 8.54 -13.58 -9.69
C GLY A 16 7.31 -13.28 -10.56
N SER A 17 6.12 -13.14 -9.99
CA SER A 17 4.89 -12.81 -10.73
C SER A 17 4.71 -11.30 -10.89
N LEU A 18 4.21 -10.90 -12.07
CA LEU A 18 4.03 -9.49 -12.45
C LEU A 18 2.92 -8.78 -11.64
N ASP A 19 2.02 -9.54 -11.04
CA ASP A 19 0.88 -9.07 -10.25
C ASP A 19 1.30 -8.49 -8.88
N VAL A 20 2.33 -9.05 -8.26
CA VAL A 20 2.83 -8.62 -6.93
C VAL A 20 3.39 -7.19 -6.94
N LEU A 21 3.80 -6.70 -8.12
CA LEU A 21 4.59 -5.47 -8.29
C LEU A 21 3.94 -4.47 -9.28
N GLU A 22 2.62 -4.56 -9.51
CA GLU A 22 1.83 -3.69 -10.42
C GLU A 22 1.40 -2.32 -9.80
N ASN A 23 1.92 -1.97 -8.63
CA ASN A 23 1.39 -0.82 -7.88
C ASN A 23 2.49 -0.09 -7.08
N ALA A 24 2.67 1.20 -7.40
CA ALA A 24 3.54 2.14 -6.70
C ALA A 24 3.34 2.15 -5.17
N ASN A 25 2.09 2.02 -4.73
CA ASN A 25 1.68 2.05 -3.34
C ASN A 25 1.98 0.74 -2.59
N ARG A 26 2.23 -0.37 -3.32
CA ARG A 26 2.45 -1.70 -2.73
C ARG A 26 3.94 -1.97 -2.55
N TYR A 27 4.33 -2.21 -1.30
CA TYR A 27 5.60 -2.82 -0.91
C TYR A 27 5.36 -4.31 -0.56
N PRO A 28 6.41 -5.16 -0.56
CA PRO A 28 6.31 -6.52 -0.06
C PRO A 28 5.82 -6.53 1.39
N GLY A 29 4.73 -7.24 1.66
CA GLY A 29 4.06 -7.17 2.94
C GLY A 29 2.56 -7.39 2.79
N PRO A 30 1.72 -6.70 3.58
CA PRO A 30 0.38 -7.18 3.89
C PRO A 30 -0.64 -6.74 2.88
N THR A 31 -0.44 -5.54 2.40
CA THR A 31 -1.33 -4.76 1.57
C THR A 31 -0.83 -4.81 0.14
N GLY A 32 0.34 -5.44 -0.05
CA GLY A 32 0.61 -6.39 -1.13
C GLY A 32 -0.14 -7.72 -0.96
N PHE A 33 0.24 -8.62 -0.03
CA PHE A 33 -0.25 -10.01 0.00
C PHE A 33 -1.77 -10.15 0.08
N PHE A 34 -2.43 -9.45 0.98
CA PHE A 34 -3.89 -9.49 1.08
C PHE A 34 -4.60 -8.76 -0.05
N ALA A 35 -3.97 -7.73 -0.65
CA ALA A 35 -4.51 -7.18 -1.88
C ALA A 35 -4.44 -8.24 -2.98
N TYR A 36 -3.32 -8.96 -3.10
CA TYR A 36 -3.15 -10.10 -3.99
C TYR A 36 -4.15 -11.24 -3.68
N VAL A 37 -4.34 -11.66 -2.43
CA VAL A 37 -5.36 -12.67 -2.05
C VAL A 37 -6.78 -12.19 -2.36
N MET A 38 -7.07 -10.89 -2.15
CA MET A 38 -8.35 -10.33 -2.53
C MET A 38 -8.49 -10.20 -4.06
N GLU A 39 -7.41 -9.97 -4.78
CA GLU A 39 -7.38 -10.02 -6.25
C GLU A 39 -7.64 -11.47 -6.73
N GLU A 40 -6.96 -12.48 -6.18
CA GLU A 40 -7.24 -13.90 -6.47
C GLU A 40 -8.70 -14.28 -6.16
N ALA A 41 -9.23 -13.89 -4.99
CA ALA A 41 -10.63 -14.15 -4.63
C ALA A 41 -11.62 -13.41 -5.54
N LEU A 42 -11.31 -12.17 -5.95
CA LEU A 42 -12.16 -11.40 -6.85
C LEU A 42 -12.01 -11.81 -8.34
N LYS A 43 -11.07 -12.69 -8.70
CA LYS A 43 -11.01 -13.26 -10.08
C LYS A 43 -12.27 -14.06 -10.44
N GLU A 44 -12.94 -14.70 -9.48
CA GLU A 44 -14.22 -15.40 -9.73
C GLU A 44 -15.31 -14.41 -10.21
N HIS A 45 -15.27 -13.17 -9.73
CA HIS A 45 -16.19 -12.09 -10.12
C HIS A 45 -15.87 -11.44 -11.48
N LEU A 46 -14.80 -11.85 -12.18
CA LEU A 46 -14.54 -11.43 -13.57
C LEU A 46 -15.61 -11.96 -14.55
N SER A 47 -16.38 -12.97 -14.12
CA SER A 47 -17.62 -13.42 -14.78
C SER A 47 -18.72 -12.36 -14.87
N LEU A 48 -18.60 -11.22 -14.16
CA LEU A 48 -19.52 -10.09 -14.28
C LEU A 48 -19.27 -9.24 -15.53
N ILE A 49 -18.04 -9.23 -16.06
CA ILE A 49 -17.66 -8.47 -17.27
C ILE A 49 -18.33 -9.13 -18.49
N PRO A 50 -18.86 -8.35 -19.46
CA PRO A 50 -19.41 -8.88 -20.70
C PRO A 50 -18.46 -9.87 -21.39
N THR A 51 -19.02 -10.95 -21.94
CA THR A 51 -18.28 -12.09 -22.49
C THR A 51 -17.16 -11.66 -23.44
N GLU A 52 -17.45 -10.77 -24.38
CA GLU A 52 -16.53 -10.32 -25.42
C GLU A 52 -15.35 -9.52 -24.85
N GLY A 53 -15.60 -8.56 -23.96
CA GLY A 53 -14.55 -7.80 -23.26
C GLY A 53 -13.70 -8.67 -22.34
N ARG A 54 -14.34 -9.59 -21.64
CA ARG A 54 -13.68 -10.59 -20.77
C ARG A 54 -12.80 -11.53 -21.58
N GLU A 55 -13.27 -12.00 -22.73
CA GLU A 55 -12.53 -12.89 -23.62
C GLU A 55 -11.43 -12.18 -24.40
N ALA A 56 -11.63 -10.94 -24.84
CA ALA A 56 -10.58 -10.10 -25.42
C ALA A 56 -9.47 -9.79 -24.39
N HIS A 57 -9.82 -9.64 -23.11
CA HIS A 57 -8.82 -9.52 -22.05
C HIS A 57 -8.06 -10.84 -21.83
N PHE A 58 -8.78 -11.96 -21.75
CA PHE A 58 -8.19 -13.29 -21.60
C PHE A 58 -7.60 -13.88 -22.89
N SER A 59 -7.74 -13.22 -24.05
CA SER A 59 -7.04 -13.52 -25.32
C SER A 59 -5.76 -12.69 -25.49
N GLY A 60 -5.64 -11.56 -24.79
CA GLY A 60 -4.54 -10.60 -24.93
C GLY A 60 -4.77 -9.53 -26.00
N ASP A 61 -5.96 -9.48 -26.63
CA ASP A 61 -6.33 -8.42 -27.57
C ASP A 61 -6.45 -7.06 -26.85
N ILE A 62 -6.93 -7.08 -25.60
CA ILE A 62 -7.02 -5.89 -24.73
C ILE A 62 -6.47 -6.14 -23.31
N TYR A 63 -6.17 -5.06 -22.58
CA TYR A 63 -5.82 -5.09 -21.16
C TYR A 63 -6.67 -4.11 -20.36
N ILE A 64 -7.63 -4.64 -19.59
CA ILE A 64 -8.49 -3.86 -18.68
C ILE A 64 -7.68 -3.55 -17.42
N HIS A 65 -7.46 -2.27 -17.10
CA HIS A 65 -6.57 -1.90 -15.99
C HIS A 65 -7.19 -2.12 -14.62
N LYS A 66 -6.31 -2.41 -13.65
CA LYS A 66 -6.61 -2.59 -12.22
C LYS A 66 -7.73 -3.60 -11.94
N LEU A 67 -7.89 -4.60 -12.81
CA LEU A 67 -8.69 -5.77 -12.48
C LEU A 67 -8.06 -6.56 -11.33
N PRO A 68 -8.87 -7.24 -10.51
CA PRO A 68 -10.33 -7.14 -10.41
C PRO A 68 -10.85 -5.95 -9.57
N TYR A 69 -9.99 -5.10 -8.98
CA TYR A 69 -10.43 -3.92 -8.20
C TYR A 69 -11.39 -2.99 -8.97
N SER A 70 -11.18 -2.81 -10.28
CA SER A 70 -12.04 -2.01 -11.15
C SER A 70 -13.45 -2.61 -11.36
N LEU A 71 -13.74 -3.83 -10.88
CA LEU A 71 -15.12 -4.30 -10.75
C LEU A 71 -15.95 -3.52 -9.71
N TYR A 72 -15.31 -2.69 -8.88
CA TYR A 72 -15.99 -1.97 -7.78
C TYR A 72 -15.52 -0.51 -7.64
N ILE A 73 -14.24 -0.23 -7.90
CA ILE A 73 -13.62 1.07 -7.62
C ILE A 73 -13.16 1.76 -8.92
N PRO A 74 -13.64 2.99 -9.25
CA PRO A 74 -13.24 3.72 -10.46
C PRO A 74 -11.73 4.02 -10.52
N TYR A 75 -11.23 4.41 -11.70
CA TYR A 75 -9.78 4.54 -11.91
C TYR A 75 -9.15 5.75 -11.20
N CYS A 76 -9.28 6.97 -11.71
CA CYS A 76 -8.57 8.14 -11.14
C CYS A 76 -9.37 9.43 -11.24
N THR A 77 -9.00 10.42 -10.41
CA THR A 77 -9.65 11.74 -10.43
C THR A 77 -8.73 12.84 -9.88
N GLY A 78 -8.82 14.02 -10.49
CA GLY A 78 -8.55 15.30 -9.84
C GLY A 78 -9.73 15.72 -8.97
N HIS A 79 -9.48 16.68 -8.07
CA HIS A 79 -10.45 17.17 -7.11
C HIS A 79 -10.40 18.71 -7.04
N SER A 80 -11.55 19.32 -6.71
CA SER A 80 -11.63 20.75 -6.45
C SER A 80 -11.10 21.13 -5.06
N THR A 81 -10.00 21.87 -5.03
CA THR A 81 -9.44 22.45 -3.81
C THR A 81 -10.41 23.45 -3.17
N ALA A 82 -11.08 24.28 -3.98
CA ALA A 82 -12.12 25.20 -3.52
C ALA A 82 -13.23 24.45 -2.76
N ARG A 83 -13.77 23.38 -3.34
CA ARG A 83 -14.87 22.58 -2.77
C ARG A 83 -14.53 21.96 -1.41
N LEU A 84 -13.29 21.52 -1.21
CA LEU A 84 -12.79 21.05 0.08
C LEU A 84 -12.78 22.17 1.13
N LEU A 85 -12.35 23.37 0.75
CA LEU A 85 -12.28 24.53 1.64
C LEU A 85 -13.65 25.15 1.94
N GLU A 86 -14.56 25.15 0.97
CA GLU A 86 -15.96 25.60 1.13
C GLU A 86 -16.73 24.68 2.08
N LYS A 87 -16.66 23.36 1.84
CA LYS A 87 -17.43 22.38 2.63
C LYS A 87 -16.77 22.05 3.98
N GLY A 88 -15.44 22.21 4.10
CA GLY A 88 -14.65 21.56 5.13
C GLY A 88 -14.48 20.06 4.85
N LEU A 89 -13.63 19.37 5.62
CA LEU A 89 -13.43 17.92 5.46
C LEU A 89 -14.53 17.12 6.17
N LYS A 90 -15.38 16.45 5.40
CA LYS A 90 -16.50 15.63 5.87
C LYS A 90 -16.27 14.19 5.44
N THR A 91 -16.32 13.28 6.41
CA THR A 91 -16.12 11.83 6.21
C THR A 91 -17.28 11.06 6.84
N PRO A 92 -17.40 9.73 6.67
CA PRO A 92 -18.44 8.94 7.34
C PRO A 92 -18.38 8.97 8.88
N THR A 93 -17.25 9.34 9.48
CA THR A 93 -17.00 9.24 10.94
C THR A 93 -16.72 10.58 11.62
N ILE A 94 -16.23 11.59 10.90
CA ILE A 94 -15.95 12.93 11.43
C ILE A 94 -16.26 14.03 10.40
N ILE A 95 -16.79 15.16 10.90
CA ILE A 95 -17.13 16.36 10.12
C ILE A 95 -16.33 17.54 10.70
N SER A 96 -15.29 17.96 9.99
CA SER A 96 -14.55 19.19 10.27
C SER A 96 -15.26 20.39 9.64
N ARG A 97 -15.21 21.54 10.33
CA ARG A 97 -15.59 22.84 9.74
C ARG A 97 -14.54 23.27 8.71
N PRO A 98 -14.85 24.21 7.80
CA PRO A 98 -13.87 24.87 6.94
C PRO A 98 -12.60 25.34 7.67
N ALA A 99 -11.47 25.33 6.96
CA ALA A 99 -10.19 25.75 7.51
C ALA A 99 -10.17 27.28 7.77
N LYS A 100 -9.47 27.68 8.83
CA LYS A 100 -9.21 29.08 9.22
C LYS A 100 -7.72 29.40 9.41
N HIS A 101 -6.87 28.38 9.43
CA HIS A 101 -5.43 28.47 9.65
C HIS A 101 -4.68 27.62 8.62
N PHE A 102 -3.47 28.00 8.26
CA PHE A 102 -2.68 27.35 7.21
C PHE A 102 -2.31 25.90 7.55
N ASP A 103 -2.09 25.61 8.84
CA ASP A 103 -1.82 24.25 9.32
C ASP A 103 -3.02 23.31 9.14
N THR A 104 -4.23 23.85 9.33
CA THR A 104 -5.52 23.19 9.16
C THR A 104 -5.87 23.03 7.69
N TYR A 105 -5.51 24.01 6.85
CA TYR A 105 -5.52 23.87 5.38
C TYR A 105 -4.63 22.68 4.96
N VAL A 106 -3.38 22.62 5.45
CA VAL A 106 -2.43 21.55 5.14
C VAL A 106 -2.96 20.17 5.58
N ASP A 107 -3.50 20.07 6.79
CA ASP A 107 -4.12 18.84 7.27
C ASP A 107 -5.36 18.45 6.46
N HIS A 108 -6.20 19.40 6.04
CA HIS A 108 -7.36 19.09 5.20
C HIS A 108 -6.94 18.54 3.84
N ILE A 109 -5.97 19.17 3.17
CA ILE A 109 -5.43 18.72 1.88
C ILE A 109 -4.88 17.29 2.01
N ALA A 110 -4.03 17.03 3.01
CA ALA A 110 -3.44 15.72 3.23
C ALA A 110 -4.50 14.66 3.55
N ASN A 111 -5.34 14.88 4.56
CA ASN A 111 -6.35 13.90 5.00
C ASN A 111 -7.44 13.68 3.93
N TYR A 112 -7.75 14.67 3.10
CA TYR A 112 -8.69 14.53 2.00
C TYR A 112 -8.13 13.61 0.91
N LEU A 113 -6.93 13.88 0.36
CA LEU A 113 -6.29 13.00 -0.62
C LEU A 113 -6.09 11.58 -0.06
N ILE A 114 -5.70 11.49 1.21
CA ILE A 114 -5.61 10.21 1.92
C ILE A 114 -6.95 9.47 1.88
N THR A 115 -8.05 10.14 2.20
CA THR A 115 -9.40 9.54 2.19
C THR A 115 -9.84 9.14 0.77
N MET A 116 -9.66 10.01 -0.23
CA MET A 116 -10.17 9.77 -1.59
C MET A 116 -9.51 8.57 -2.29
N GLN A 117 -8.28 8.19 -1.95
CA GLN A 117 -7.64 6.99 -2.51
C GLN A 117 -8.31 5.65 -2.11
N HIS A 118 -9.25 5.67 -1.16
CA HIS A 118 -10.08 4.51 -0.83
C HIS A 118 -11.31 4.38 -1.76
N TYR A 119 -11.63 5.45 -2.51
CA TYR A 119 -12.77 5.54 -3.44
C TYR A 119 -12.36 5.44 -4.91
N PHE A 120 -11.06 5.41 -5.20
CA PHE A 120 -10.46 5.34 -6.53
C PHE A 120 -9.22 4.43 -6.50
N SER A 121 -8.93 3.71 -7.58
CA SER A 121 -7.85 2.71 -7.62
C SER A 121 -6.48 3.34 -7.93
N GLY A 122 -6.44 4.31 -8.85
CA GLY A 122 -5.27 5.10 -9.27
C GLY A 122 -5.07 6.41 -8.50
N ALA A 123 -4.24 7.31 -9.06
CA ALA A 123 -3.78 8.50 -8.36
C ALA A 123 -4.90 9.54 -8.13
N GLN A 124 -4.70 10.36 -7.10
CA GLN A 124 -5.58 11.44 -6.67
C GLN A 124 -4.84 12.76 -6.87
N ALA A 125 -5.42 13.73 -7.57
CA ALA A 125 -4.79 15.03 -7.82
C ALA A 125 -5.60 16.19 -7.21
N LEU A 126 -4.91 17.28 -6.87
CA LEU A 126 -5.49 18.59 -6.56
C LEU A 126 -4.73 19.62 -7.39
N SER A 127 -5.45 20.59 -7.96
CA SER A 127 -4.88 21.69 -8.72
C SER A 127 -4.76 22.96 -7.86
N SER A 128 -3.82 23.82 -8.24
CA SER A 128 -3.68 25.21 -7.78
C SER A 128 -3.55 25.36 -6.25
N VAL A 129 -2.93 24.37 -5.60
CA VAL A 129 -2.90 24.25 -4.13
C VAL A 129 -2.22 25.47 -3.48
N GLU A 130 -1.14 25.96 -4.07
CA GLU A 130 -0.42 27.17 -3.71
C GLU A 130 -1.29 28.44 -3.71
N TRP A 131 -2.19 28.60 -4.67
CA TRP A 131 -3.10 29.75 -4.72
C TRP A 131 -4.18 29.67 -3.64
N TYR A 132 -4.75 28.48 -3.42
CA TYR A 132 -5.70 28.26 -2.32
C TYR A 132 -5.06 28.32 -0.93
N ALA A 133 -3.74 28.20 -0.81
CA ALA A 133 -3.00 28.50 0.43
C ALA A 133 -2.86 30.01 0.68
N GLY A 134 -2.86 30.82 -0.37
CA GLY A 134 -2.64 32.27 -0.35
C GLY A 134 -3.43 33.03 0.72
N PRO A 135 -4.76 32.85 0.85
CA PRO A 135 -5.57 33.52 1.89
C PRO A 135 -5.11 33.25 3.33
N PHE A 136 -4.60 32.05 3.61
CA PHE A 136 -4.14 31.66 4.93
C PHE A 136 -2.77 32.27 5.23
N ILE A 137 -1.83 32.15 4.29
CA ILE A 137 -0.49 32.75 4.37
C ILE A 137 -0.60 34.27 4.58
N ARG A 138 -1.47 34.94 3.79
CA ARG A 138 -1.70 36.39 3.86
C ARG A 138 -2.31 36.83 5.19
N LYS A 139 -3.39 36.17 5.65
CA LYS A 139 -4.10 36.58 6.88
C LYS A 139 -3.32 36.31 8.16
N GLU A 140 -2.50 35.27 8.19
CA GLU A 140 -1.67 34.94 9.36
C GLU A 140 -0.28 35.60 9.33
N GLY A 141 0.06 36.33 8.25
CA GLY A 141 1.35 37.02 8.09
C GLY A 141 2.53 36.05 8.16
N LEU A 142 2.43 34.91 7.49
CA LEU A 142 3.42 33.84 7.61
C LEU A 142 4.73 34.20 6.90
N ASP A 143 5.84 33.93 7.58
CA ASP A 143 7.18 33.97 7.02
C ASP A 143 7.53 32.66 6.28
N ARG A 144 8.48 32.73 5.34
CA ARG A 144 9.03 31.60 4.57
C ARG A 144 9.37 30.37 5.42
N ARG A 145 9.83 30.55 6.67
CA ARG A 145 10.15 29.44 7.60
C ARG A 145 8.88 28.74 8.09
N LYS A 146 7.83 29.47 8.49
CA LYS A 146 6.51 28.90 8.85
C LYS A 146 5.83 28.24 7.65
N ILE A 147 5.98 28.82 6.46
CA ILE A 147 5.48 28.24 5.21
C ILE A 147 6.18 26.90 4.97
N ARG A 148 7.52 26.90 4.80
CA ARG A 148 8.34 25.68 4.61
C ARG A 148 8.10 24.61 5.68
N GLN A 149 7.87 24.97 6.94
CA GLN A 149 7.57 23.98 7.98
C GLN A 149 6.24 23.25 7.75
N ASN A 150 5.22 23.95 7.23
CA ASN A 150 3.92 23.35 6.91
C ASN A 150 3.93 22.65 5.54
N ILE A 151 4.73 23.11 4.57
CA ILE A 151 4.99 22.34 3.33
C ILE A 151 5.76 21.05 3.63
N GLN A 152 6.74 21.07 4.54
CA GLN A 152 7.42 19.87 5.01
C GLN A 152 6.44 18.89 5.66
N ARG A 153 5.56 19.36 6.57
CA ARG A 153 4.46 18.57 7.14
C ARG A 153 3.59 17.93 6.05
N LEU A 154 3.23 18.70 5.03
CA LEU A 154 2.43 18.25 3.90
C LEU A 154 3.16 17.15 3.12
N VAL A 155 4.32 17.44 2.51
CA VAL A 155 5.12 16.48 1.72
C VAL A 155 5.41 15.21 2.50
N TYR A 156 5.80 15.31 3.78
CA TYR A 156 6.07 14.12 4.59
C TYR A 156 4.80 13.29 4.80
N ASN A 157 3.65 13.89 5.16
CA ASN A 157 2.37 13.17 5.29
C ASN A 157 1.93 12.48 3.99
N LEU A 158 2.27 13.04 2.83
CA LEU A 158 1.97 12.49 1.50
C LEU A 158 2.88 11.32 1.09
N ASN A 159 4.12 11.25 1.61
CA ASN A 159 5.10 10.21 1.32
C ASN A 159 5.15 9.07 2.34
N TYR A 160 4.80 9.33 3.60
CA TYR A 160 4.61 8.22 4.53
C TYR A 160 3.58 7.26 3.96
N PRO A 161 3.72 5.94 4.21
CA PRO A 161 2.61 5.05 4.01
C PRO A 161 1.44 5.50 4.91
N SER A 162 0.47 6.23 4.36
CA SER A 162 -1.01 6.51 4.68
C SER A 162 -3.23 4.49 4.44
N ARG A 163 -3.94 4.03 3.31
CA ARG A 163 -3.91 2.74 2.54
C ARG A 163 -3.17 1.49 3.09
N VAL A 164 -3.05 1.37 4.40
CA VAL A 164 -2.77 0.17 5.21
C VAL A 164 -1.30 -0.36 5.18
N GLY A 165 -0.75 -0.65 6.37
CA GLY A 165 0.35 -1.62 6.53
C GLY A 165 1.51 -1.36 7.53
N MET A 166 1.95 -0.13 7.84
CA MET A 166 3.19 0.10 8.64
C MET A 166 3.11 1.11 9.83
N GLN A 167 3.09 0.62 11.09
CA GLN A 167 3.44 1.30 12.37
C GLN A 167 4.08 0.25 13.30
N CYS A 168 5.03 0.58 14.19
CA CYS A 168 5.97 -0.44 14.74
C CYS A 168 6.10 -0.55 16.28
N LEU A 169 6.46 -1.76 16.73
CA LEU A 169 6.87 -2.21 18.08
C LEU A 169 8.40 -2.28 18.20
N SER A 170 8.96 -2.48 19.40
CA SER A 170 10.40 -2.71 19.63
C SER A 170 10.83 -4.19 19.54
N GLU A 171 12.13 -4.44 19.32
CA GLU A 171 12.78 -5.76 19.11
C GLU A 171 12.66 -6.76 20.28
N ASP A 172 12.33 -6.26 21.47
CA ASP A 172 12.09 -7.02 22.70
C ASP A 172 10.60 -7.36 22.92
N THR A 173 9.78 -7.10 21.90
CA THR A 173 8.39 -7.54 21.78
C THR A 173 8.31 -8.84 20.98
N VAL A 174 7.41 -9.75 21.37
CA VAL A 174 7.03 -10.99 20.67
C VAL A 174 5.52 -11.01 20.40
N ILE A 175 5.05 -11.83 19.46
CA ILE A 175 3.63 -11.93 19.08
C ILE A 175 3.14 -13.37 19.24
N LEU A 176 1.88 -13.54 19.64
CA LEU A 176 1.27 -14.85 19.95
C LEU A 176 0.80 -15.57 18.69
N THR A 177 1.26 -16.80 18.48
CA THR A 177 0.91 -17.63 17.32
C THR A 177 0.38 -19.00 17.79
N PRO A 178 -0.36 -19.75 16.94
CA PRO A 178 -0.72 -21.16 17.21
C PRO A 178 0.48 -22.13 17.21
N TYR A 179 1.71 -21.60 17.19
CA TYR A 179 2.98 -22.33 17.25
C TYR A 179 3.96 -21.73 18.29
N GLY A 180 3.47 -20.89 19.22
CA GLY A 180 4.25 -20.27 20.30
C GLY A 180 4.25 -18.75 20.28
N TRP A 181 5.01 -18.13 21.19
CA TRP A 181 5.39 -16.73 21.06
C TRP A 181 6.55 -16.61 20.07
N ARG A 182 6.52 -15.59 19.20
CA ARG A 182 7.49 -15.43 18.10
C ARG A 182 8.05 -14.01 17.99
N ARG A 183 9.35 -13.90 17.71
CA ARG A 183 10.08 -12.64 17.46
C ARG A 183 9.95 -12.17 16.01
N TYR A 184 10.49 -10.98 15.73
CA TYR A 184 10.53 -10.37 14.39
C TYR A 184 11.27 -11.22 13.34
N ASP A 185 12.19 -12.07 13.78
CA ASP A 185 13.00 -13.00 12.99
C ASP A 185 12.42 -14.41 12.90
N GLU A 186 11.28 -14.66 13.56
CA GLU A 186 10.59 -15.96 13.55
C GLU A 186 9.17 -15.93 12.98
N VAL A 187 8.46 -14.79 13.07
CA VAL A 187 7.19 -14.63 12.34
C VAL A 187 7.52 -14.40 10.87
N ASN A 188 6.76 -15.04 10.00
CA ASN A 188 6.83 -14.89 8.55
C ASN A 188 5.47 -14.43 8.00
N VAL A 189 5.50 -13.85 6.81
CA VAL A 189 4.30 -13.62 6.00
C VAL A 189 3.70 -15.00 5.72
N GLY A 190 2.51 -15.27 6.28
CA GLY A 190 1.80 -16.56 6.21
C GLY A 190 1.54 -17.25 7.54
N ASP A 191 2.34 -16.95 8.57
CA ASP A 191 2.10 -17.52 9.90
C ASP A 191 0.75 -17.03 10.43
N VAL A 192 -0.06 -17.94 10.98
CA VAL A 192 -1.27 -17.51 11.71
C VAL A 192 -0.82 -16.87 13.03
N ILE A 193 -1.42 -15.74 13.40
CA ILE A 193 -1.27 -15.15 14.74
C ILE A 193 -2.63 -14.92 15.38
N TYR A 194 -2.64 -14.81 16.70
CA TYR A 194 -3.81 -14.35 17.43
C TYR A 194 -3.89 -12.83 17.44
N THR A 195 -5.09 -12.32 17.17
CA THR A 195 -5.41 -10.91 16.98
C THR A 195 -6.68 -10.56 17.77
N PHE A 196 -7.02 -9.28 17.91
CA PHE A 196 -8.21 -8.83 18.63
C PHE A 196 -9.14 -8.00 17.74
N ASN A 197 -10.27 -8.57 17.38
CA ASN A 197 -11.28 -7.89 16.59
C ASN A 197 -12.01 -6.83 17.42
N VAL A 198 -11.81 -5.57 17.08
CA VAL A 198 -12.32 -4.40 17.82
C VAL A 198 -13.85 -4.25 17.76
N GLU A 199 -14.52 -4.96 16.84
CA GLU A 199 -15.97 -4.93 16.67
C GLU A 199 -16.66 -6.06 17.44
N THR A 200 -16.26 -7.32 17.20
CA THR A 200 -16.80 -8.52 17.87
C THR A 200 -16.31 -8.65 19.33
N LYS A 201 -15.15 -8.06 19.63
CA LYS A 201 -14.41 -8.17 20.90
C LYS A 201 -13.90 -9.59 21.16
N SER A 202 -13.63 -10.35 20.11
CA SER A 202 -13.02 -11.67 20.19
C SER A 202 -11.52 -11.63 19.88
N ILE A 203 -10.81 -12.60 20.45
CA ILE A 203 -9.53 -13.06 19.95
C ILE A 203 -9.83 -14.03 18.80
N GLU A 204 -9.18 -13.78 17.67
CA GLU A 204 -9.35 -14.57 16.44
C GLU A 204 -7.98 -14.84 15.79
N PRO A 205 -7.75 -16.08 15.28
CA PRO A 205 -6.59 -16.39 14.47
C PRO A 205 -6.72 -15.71 13.10
N ARG A 206 -5.72 -14.90 12.73
CA ARG A 206 -5.64 -14.28 11.40
C ARG A 206 -4.24 -14.52 10.83
N VAL A 207 -4.18 -14.81 9.53
CA VAL A 207 -2.92 -14.97 8.79
C VAL A 207 -2.12 -13.67 8.84
N VAL A 208 -0.81 -13.77 9.04
CA VAL A 208 0.10 -12.61 8.98
C VAL A 208 0.29 -12.21 7.52
N ARG A 209 -0.10 -10.97 7.22
CA ARG A 209 0.02 -10.37 5.90
C ARG A 209 1.38 -9.62 5.78
N HIS A 210 1.90 -8.95 6.81
CA HIS A 210 3.26 -8.34 6.83
C HIS A 210 4.11 -8.97 7.92
N VAL A 211 5.41 -9.08 7.68
CA VAL A 211 6.38 -8.84 8.75
C VAL A 211 7.24 -7.67 8.31
N HIS A 212 7.08 -6.53 8.99
CA HIS A 212 7.91 -5.34 8.82
C HIS A 212 9.05 -5.43 9.81
N VAL A 213 10.29 -5.30 9.35
CA VAL A 213 11.49 -5.27 10.20
C VAL A 213 12.41 -4.19 9.67
N SER A 214 12.78 -3.22 10.52
CA SER A 214 13.69 -2.14 10.14
C SER A 214 14.49 -1.67 11.36
N HIS A 215 15.77 -1.34 11.18
CA HIS A 215 16.50 -0.62 12.21
C HIS A 215 15.99 0.82 12.32
N TYR A 216 15.77 1.31 13.54
CA TYR A 216 15.28 2.65 13.83
C TYR A 216 16.09 3.29 14.95
N SER A 217 16.27 4.60 14.88
CA SER A 217 16.92 5.38 15.93
C SER A 217 16.16 6.68 16.12
N GLY A 218 15.67 6.92 17.34
CA GLY A 218 14.85 8.07 17.69
C GLY A 218 13.84 7.75 18.80
N LYS A 219 12.91 8.68 19.02
CA LYS A 219 11.91 8.58 20.09
C LYS A 219 10.86 7.50 19.85
N MET A 220 10.71 6.61 20.83
CA MET A 220 9.56 5.72 20.98
C MET A 220 8.76 6.09 22.24
N TYR A 221 7.51 5.66 22.28
CA TYR A 221 6.57 5.89 23.38
C TYR A 221 6.38 4.60 24.18
N ASN A 222 6.68 4.63 25.48
CA ASN A 222 6.50 3.51 26.38
C ASN A 222 5.23 3.70 27.24
N LEU A 223 4.17 2.95 26.93
CA LEU A 223 2.89 2.94 27.65
C LEU A 223 2.95 1.86 28.74
N ARG A 224 2.69 2.23 29.99
CA ARG A 224 2.94 1.36 31.15
C ARG A 224 1.81 1.41 32.18
N ASN A 225 1.59 0.29 32.85
CA ASN A 225 0.85 0.18 34.11
C ASN A 225 1.38 -1.04 34.91
N ARG A 226 0.57 -1.59 35.83
CA ARG A 226 0.96 -2.75 36.67
C ARG A 226 1.11 -4.08 35.89
N THR A 227 0.49 -4.21 34.72
CA THR A 227 0.40 -5.49 33.96
C THR A 227 0.75 -5.38 32.47
N GLN A 228 0.82 -4.16 31.91
CA GLN A 228 1.21 -3.88 30.51
C GLN A 228 2.44 -2.98 30.42
N ASP A 229 3.31 -3.27 29.45
CA ASP A 229 4.48 -2.47 29.07
C ASP A 229 4.62 -2.52 27.54
N GLN A 230 4.08 -1.52 26.85
CA GLN A 230 4.10 -1.41 25.38
C GLN A 230 5.17 -0.39 24.98
N LEU A 231 6.06 -0.69 24.04
CA LEU A 231 7.01 0.29 23.48
C LEU A 231 6.79 0.39 21.96
N ILE A 232 6.32 1.56 21.52
CA ILE A 232 5.78 1.76 20.18
C ILE A 232 6.37 2.99 19.50
N SER A 233 6.43 2.96 18.16
CA SER A 233 6.92 4.08 17.34
C SER A 233 5.99 5.31 17.43
N PRO A 234 6.44 6.49 16.97
CA PRO A 234 5.54 7.59 16.66
C PRO A 234 4.44 7.15 15.68
N ARG A 235 3.27 7.81 15.75
CA ARG A 235 2.01 7.54 15.02
C ARG A 235 1.39 6.17 15.21
N HIS A 236 1.95 5.32 16.06
CA HIS A 236 1.45 3.98 16.31
C HIS A 236 0.05 4.01 16.95
N ARG A 237 -0.92 3.31 16.33
CA ARG A 237 -2.32 3.24 16.77
C ARG A 237 -2.50 2.21 17.89
N VAL A 238 -2.69 2.70 19.11
CA VAL A 238 -3.01 1.89 20.29
C VAL A 238 -4.48 1.46 20.26
N VAL A 239 -4.79 0.20 20.54
CA VAL A 239 -6.18 -0.21 20.78
C VAL A 239 -6.62 0.24 22.17
N ARG A 240 -7.63 1.11 22.24
CA ARG A 240 -8.22 1.59 23.49
C ARG A 240 -9.74 1.42 23.50
N LYS A 241 -10.32 1.37 24.68
CA LYS A 241 -11.76 1.52 24.87
C LYS A 241 -12.17 2.99 24.62
N VAL A 242 -13.39 3.20 24.15
CA VAL A 242 -14.01 4.53 24.13
C VAL A 242 -14.53 4.84 25.54
N PHE A 243 -14.18 5.99 26.11
CA PHE A 243 -14.67 6.40 27.43
C PHE A 243 -16.21 6.37 27.47
N ASN A 244 -16.77 5.80 28.55
CA ASN A 244 -18.21 5.62 28.77
C ASN A 244 -18.94 4.80 27.68
N SER A 245 -18.24 3.93 26.93
CA SER A 245 -18.84 3.07 25.90
C SER A 245 -18.13 1.71 25.80
N ASP A 246 -18.86 0.64 25.50
CA ASP A 246 -18.27 -0.70 25.29
C ASP A 246 -17.65 -0.93 23.90
N ARG A 247 -17.34 0.14 23.16
CA ARG A 247 -16.64 0.08 21.87
C ARG A 247 -15.13 0.21 22.03
N TYR A 248 -14.39 -0.43 21.14
CA TYR A 248 -12.95 -0.26 20.95
C TYR A 248 -12.64 0.60 19.73
N THR A 249 -11.43 1.16 19.70
CA THR A 249 -10.91 1.95 18.58
C THR A 249 -9.38 1.96 18.57
N LEU A 250 -8.80 2.02 17.38
CA LEU A 250 -7.38 2.24 17.12
C LEU A 250 -7.11 3.76 17.10
N THR A 251 -6.28 4.28 17.99
CA THR A 251 -6.00 5.72 18.13
C THR A 251 -4.49 5.99 18.12
N PRO A 252 -3.95 6.88 17.26
CA PRO A 252 -2.52 7.21 17.23
C PRO A 252 -1.99 7.71 18.58
N ILE A 253 -0.75 7.34 18.92
CA ILE A 253 -0.13 7.66 20.21
C ILE A 253 -0.09 9.17 20.52
N GLU A 254 0.13 10.02 19.53
CA GLU A 254 0.10 11.48 19.69
C GLU A 254 -1.30 12.03 20.02
N GLU A 255 -2.37 11.27 19.74
CA GLU A 255 -3.72 11.58 20.23
C GLU A 255 -3.97 10.99 21.61
N VAL A 256 -3.45 9.79 21.90
CA VAL A 256 -3.51 9.16 23.23
C VAL A 256 -2.85 10.05 24.29
N LEU A 257 -1.73 10.70 23.96
CA LEU A 257 -1.03 11.67 24.81
C LEU A 257 -1.86 12.93 25.17
N LYS A 258 -2.95 13.22 24.45
CA LYS A 258 -3.82 14.39 24.72
C LYS A 258 -4.82 14.12 25.87
N PHE A 259 -4.99 12.86 26.30
CA PHE A 259 -5.91 12.53 27.40
C PHE A 259 -5.28 12.79 28.77
N LYS A 260 -5.99 13.56 29.60
CA LYS A 260 -5.60 13.82 31.01
C LYS A 260 -6.03 12.73 31.99
N SER A 261 -6.78 11.73 31.52
CA SER A 261 -7.29 10.60 32.30
C SER A 261 -6.59 9.31 31.88
N PRO A 262 -6.33 8.35 32.79
CA PRO A 262 -5.77 7.05 32.46
C PRO A 262 -6.56 6.37 31.33
N ILE A 263 -5.85 5.84 30.32
CA ILE A 263 -6.49 5.34 29.10
C ILE A 263 -6.91 3.88 29.29
N PRO A 264 -8.20 3.53 29.19
CA PRO A 264 -8.66 2.15 29.27
C PRO A 264 -8.25 1.35 28.03
N VAL A 265 -7.57 0.23 28.24
CA VAL A 265 -7.08 -0.69 27.20
C VAL A 265 -7.69 -2.09 27.38
N PRO A 266 -7.87 -2.87 26.28
CA PRO A 266 -8.36 -4.23 26.36
C PRO A 266 -7.37 -5.15 27.09
N THR A 267 -7.90 -6.27 27.59
CA THR A 267 -7.13 -7.44 28.02
C THR A 267 -7.73 -8.70 27.39
N PRO A 268 -7.01 -9.84 27.36
CA PRO A 268 -7.59 -11.12 26.97
C PRO A 268 -8.70 -11.65 27.91
N ALA A 269 -8.90 -11.08 29.10
CA ALA A 269 -9.85 -11.63 30.06
C ALA A 269 -11.32 -11.52 29.60
N ILE A 270 -11.67 -10.45 28.89
CA ILE A 270 -13.02 -10.16 28.38
C ILE A 270 -13.33 -10.80 27.03
N THR A 271 -12.32 -11.28 26.30
CA THR A 271 -12.49 -11.64 24.90
C THR A 271 -13.14 -13.00 24.75
N LYS A 272 -14.02 -13.18 23.76
CA LYS A 272 -14.30 -14.53 23.23
C LYS A 272 -13.06 -15.05 22.51
N LEU A 273 -12.96 -16.36 22.30
CA LEU A 273 -11.94 -16.95 21.42
C LEU A 273 -12.65 -17.68 20.29
N GLU A 274 -12.39 -17.29 19.05
CA GLU A 274 -12.98 -17.89 17.86
C GLU A 274 -11.93 -18.81 17.21
N ASN A 275 -11.92 -20.06 17.66
CA ASN A 275 -11.01 -21.12 17.22
C ASN A 275 -11.71 -22.47 17.46
N ASP A 276 -11.68 -23.37 16.47
CA ASP A 276 -12.30 -24.70 16.59
C ASP A 276 -11.64 -25.55 17.70
N GLY A 277 -10.34 -25.32 17.93
CA GLY A 277 -9.53 -26.05 18.91
C GLY A 277 -8.87 -27.27 18.29
N ILE A 278 -8.78 -28.36 19.05
CA ILE A 278 -8.15 -29.61 18.60
C ILE A 278 -9.04 -30.83 18.81
N GLU A 279 -8.81 -31.90 18.03
CA GLU A 279 -9.43 -33.23 18.19
C GLU A 279 -8.87 -34.00 19.40
N MET A 280 -9.02 -33.41 20.59
CA MET A 280 -8.61 -33.96 21.86
C MET A 280 -9.72 -33.75 22.89
N ASN A 281 -10.16 -34.82 23.54
CA ASN A 281 -11.18 -34.71 24.60
C ASN A 281 -10.61 -34.11 25.88
N GLU A 282 -11.51 -33.75 26.79
CA GLU A 282 -11.18 -33.20 28.10
C GLU A 282 -10.21 -34.11 28.86
N GLU A 283 -10.42 -35.43 28.81
CA GLU A 283 -9.59 -36.40 29.52
C GLU A 283 -8.12 -36.37 29.08
N TRP A 284 -7.84 -36.40 27.78
CA TRP A 284 -6.45 -36.36 27.28
C TRP A 284 -5.77 -35.02 27.61
N ILE A 285 -6.51 -33.90 27.63
CA ILE A 285 -5.99 -32.57 28.00
C ILE A 285 -5.67 -32.52 29.51
N LYS A 286 -6.56 -33.03 30.37
CA LYS A 286 -6.30 -33.18 31.81
C LYS A 286 -5.10 -34.08 32.10
N LEU A 287 -4.95 -35.17 31.34
CA LEU A 287 -3.83 -36.10 31.53
C LEU A 287 -2.51 -35.43 31.12
N LEU A 288 -2.50 -34.61 30.07
CA LEU A 288 -1.33 -33.79 29.74
C LEU A 288 -1.01 -32.81 30.87
N ALA A 289 -2.00 -32.07 31.39
CA ALA A 289 -1.79 -31.11 32.47
C ALA A 289 -1.12 -31.78 33.69
N TRP A 290 -1.64 -32.91 34.15
CA TRP A 290 -1.05 -33.71 35.22
C TRP A 290 0.35 -34.26 34.90
N ILE A 291 0.65 -34.57 33.64
CA ILE A 291 1.99 -35.00 33.22
C ILE A 291 2.99 -33.83 33.19
N LEU A 292 2.53 -32.61 32.91
CA LEU A 292 3.38 -31.43 32.83
C LEU A 292 3.58 -30.72 34.19
N SER A 293 2.64 -30.83 35.14
CA SER A 293 2.86 -30.42 36.54
C SER A 293 3.50 -31.54 37.37
N GLU A 294 2.78 -32.62 37.65
CA GLU A 294 3.17 -33.70 38.59
C GLU A 294 3.90 -34.90 37.95
N GLY A 295 4.04 -34.88 36.61
CA GLY A 295 4.57 -36.01 35.86
C GLY A 295 6.09 -36.05 35.70
N SER A 296 6.55 -37.21 35.21
CA SER A 296 7.91 -37.48 34.76
C SER A 296 7.88 -38.44 33.55
N ILE A 297 8.83 -38.27 32.63
CA ILE A 297 8.99 -39.14 31.46
C ILE A 297 10.45 -39.51 31.29
N GLU A 298 10.77 -40.78 31.53
CA GLU A 298 12.11 -41.34 31.42
C GLU A 298 12.31 -42.05 30.07
N LYS A 299 13.49 -41.96 29.46
CA LYS A 299 13.90 -42.82 28.34
C LYS A 299 14.64 -44.05 28.85
N ARG A 300 14.27 -45.24 28.40
CA ARG A 300 15.00 -46.50 28.69
C ARG A 300 15.96 -46.88 27.56
N SER A 301 16.96 -47.69 27.90
CA SER A 301 18.03 -48.15 27.00
C SER A 301 17.58 -48.98 25.78
N LYS A 302 16.32 -49.44 25.73
CA LYS A 302 15.69 -50.06 24.55
C LYS A 302 14.80 -49.11 23.74
N GLY A 303 14.98 -47.80 23.90
CA GLY A 303 14.23 -46.76 23.17
C GLY A 303 12.81 -46.49 23.69
N THR A 304 12.29 -47.29 24.63
CA THR A 304 10.95 -47.11 25.21
C THR A 304 10.92 -46.02 26.27
N SER A 305 9.92 -45.14 26.18
CA SER A 305 9.63 -44.14 27.22
C SER A 305 8.81 -44.75 28.36
N ARG A 306 9.00 -44.25 29.58
CA ARG A 306 8.22 -44.60 30.78
C ARG A 306 7.60 -43.35 31.38
N VAL A 307 6.27 -43.29 31.45
CA VAL A 307 5.53 -42.20 32.10
C VAL A 307 5.25 -42.55 33.56
N THR A 308 5.37 -41.60 34.47
CA THR A 308 4.99 -41.75 35.89
C THR A 308 4.52 -40.42 36.44
N ILE A 309 3.33 -40.39 37.04
CA ILE A 309 2.76 -39.25 37.75
C ILE A 309 2.88 -39.53 39.25
N VAL A 310 3.25 -38.54 40.05
CA VAL A 310 3.35 -38.67 41.51
C VAL A 310 2.27 -37.81 42.15
N GLN A 311 1.47 -38.35 43.07
CA GLN A 311 0.52 -37.55 43.84
C GLN A 311 0.28 -38.16 45.22
N SER A 312 -0.08 -37.33 46.21
CA SER A 312 -0.34 -37.72 47.59
C SER A 312 -1.82 -38.07 47.82
N PRO A 313 -2.18 -39.34 48.08
CA PRO A 313 -3.56 -39.73 48.38
C PRO A 313 -4.09 -39.22 49.72
N GLU A 314 -3.21 -38.63 50.56
CA GLU A 314 -3.54 -38.08 51.87
C GLU A 314 -3.60 -36.55 51.85
N SER A 315 -2.67 -35.90 51.14
CA SER A 315 -2.58 -34.43 51.07
C SER A 315 -3.44 -33.84 49.96
N HIS A 316 -3.59 -34.58 48.86
CA HIS A 316 -4.32 -34.21 47.64
C HIS A 316 -5.25 -35.37 47.21
N PRO A 317 -6.21 -35.76 48.08
CA PRO A 317 -7.03 -36.95 47.91
C PRO A 317 -8.03 -36.86 46.75
N GLU A 318 -8.34 -35.66 46.25
CA GLU A 318 -9.29 -35.45 45.15
C GLU A 318 -8.56 -35.50 43.81
N GLU A 319 -7.43 -34.81 43.72
CA GLU A 319 -6.47 -34.83 42.62
C GLU A 319 -5.95 -36.25 42.36
N TYR A 320 -5.61 -36.99 43.42
CA TYR A 320 -5.19 -38.38 43.33
C TYR A 320 -6.29 -39.28 42.71
N ARG A 321 -7.56 -39.09 43.11
CA ARG A 321 -8.70 -39.83 42.53
C ARG A 321 -8.95 -39.43 41.08
N GLU A 322 -8.91 -38.13 40.78
CA GLU A 322 -9.07 -37.61 39.42
C GLU A 322 -8.06 -38.27 38.47
N ILE A 323 -6.78 -38.37 38.85
CA ILE A 323 -5.76 -39.05 38.04
C ILE A 323 -6.09 -40.55 37.84
N LEU A 324 -6.53 -41.28 38.87
CA LEU A 324 -6.84 -42.71 38.74
C LEU A 324 -8.10 -42.98 37.89
N GLU A 325 -9.16 -42.19 38.09
CA GLU A 325 -10.37 -42.25 37.26
C GLU A 325 -10.07 -41.92 35.80
N LEU A 326 -9.22 -40.92 35.57
CA LEU A 326 -8.79 -40.47 34.25
C LEU A 326 -8.05 -41.56 33.48
N LEU A 327 -7.09 -42.24 34.13
CA LEU A 327 -6.40 -43.39 33.54
C LEU A 327 -7.38 -44.55 33.27
N SER A 328 -8.36 -44.77 34.15
CA SER A 328 -9.40 -45.80 33.94
C SER A 328 -10.31 -45.49 32.75
N LYS A 329 -10.77 -44.24 32.60
CA LYS A 329 -11.60 -43.78 31.47
C LYS A 329 -10.88 -43.91 30.13
N LEU A 330 -9.57 -43.68 30.13
CA LEU A 330 -8.71 -43.79 28.95
C LEU A 330 -8.20 -45.23 28.68
N GLY A 331 -8.58 -46.22 29.50
CA GLY A 331 -8.16 -47.62 29.34
C GLY A 331 -6.67 -47.87 29.58
N LEU A 332 -5.99 -46.98 30.32
CA LEU A 332 -4.55 -47.00 30.50
C LEU A 332 -4.15 -47.86 31.71
N GLY A 333 -3.38 -48.92 31.47
CA GLY A 333 -2.88 -49.82 32.51
C GLY A 333 -1.68 -49.22 33.26
N TYR A 334 -1.74 -49.26 34.60
CA TYR A 334 -0.71 -48.73 35.49
C TYR A 334 -0.43 -49.65 36.68
N THR A 335 0.67 -49.39 37.38
CA THR A 335 0.98 -49.94 38.71
C THR A 335 1.22 -48.78 39.66
N ILE A 336 0.52 -48.77 40.80
CA ILE A 336 0.83 -47.86 41.91
C ILE A 336 2.02 -48.43 42.69
N ARG A 337 2.91 -47.55 43.15
CA ARG A 337 4.02 -47.88 44.07
C ARG A 337 4.20 -46.74 45.06
N ASP A 338 4.73 -47.04 46.23
CA ASP A 338 5.24 -46.00 47.14
C ASP A 338 6.45 -45.31 46.48
N ASP A 339 6.52 -43.97 46.58
CA ASP A 339 7.70 -43.22 46.18
C ASP A 339 8.53 -42.83 47.42
N PRO A 340 9.68 -43.48 47.69
CA PRO A 340 10.45 -43.25 48.90
C PRO A 340 11.12 -41.87 48.94
N GLY A 341 11.01 -41.04 47.90
CA GLY A 341 11.55 -39.68 47.87
C GLY A 341 10.68 -38.62 48.56
N TRP A 342 9.36 -38.80 48.63
CA TRP A 342 8.40 -37.73 48.98
C TRP A 342 7.25 -38.20 49.90
N GLY A 343 7.59 -38.82 51.03
CA GLY A 343 6.62 -39.15 52.09
C GLY A 343 5.58 -40.19 51.65
N ASN A 344 4.30 -39.94 51.96
CA ASN A 344 3.20 -40.87 51.63
C ASN A 344 2.73 -40.79 50.16
N ALA A 345 3.43 -40.02 49.31
CA ALA A 345 3.13 -39.91 47.89
C ALA A 345 3.25 -41.26 47.15
N LYS A 346 2.41 -41.42 46.13
CA LYS A 346 2.34 -42.64 45.33
C LYS A 346 2.74 -42.37 43.89
N ALA A 347 3.69 -43.15 43.39
CA ALA A 347 4.10 -43.15 42.00
C ALA A 347 3.10 -43.98 41.16
N ILE A 348 2.19 -43.28 40.48
CA ILE A 348 1.24 -43.85 39.50
C ILE A 348 2.01 -44.06 38.20
N ARG A 349 2.57 -45.26 38.04
CA ARG A 349 3.48 -45.61 36.95
C ARG A 349 2.76 -46.40 35.86
N LEU A 350 2.63 -45.82 34.67
CA LEU A 350 2.01 -46.50 33.54
C LEU A 350 2.84 -47.72 33.12
N ASN A 351 2.17 -48.75 32.59
CA ASN A 351 2.85 -49.89 31.99
C ASN A 351 3.57 -49.48 30.68
N ALA A 352 4.30 -50.38 30.04
CA ALA A 352 5.09 -50.06 28.84
C ALA A 352 4.21 -49.69 27.61
N GLU A 353 3.07 -50.36 27.46
CA GLU A 353 2.12 -50.16 26.37
C GLU A 353 1.36 -48.84 26.55
N SER A 354 0.78 -48.60 27.73
CA SER A 354 0.13 -47.34 28.07
C SER A 354 1.10 -46.17 28.09
N SER A 355 2.36 -46.33 28.53
CA SER A 355 3.39 -45.28 28.37
C SER A 355 3.62 -44.93 26.90
N LYS A 356 3.62 -45.93 25.99
CA LYS A 356 3.75 -45.71 24.55
C LYS A 356 2.51 -44.96 24.01
N ILE A 357 1.30 -45.44 24.31
CA ILE A 357 0.04 -44.82 23.88
C ILE A 357 -0.04 -43.36 24.32
N VAL A 358 0.27 -43.04 25.58
CA VAL A 358 0.26 -41.65 26.10
C VAL A 358 1.27 -40.77 25.35
N VAL A 359 2.50 -41.24 25.14
CA VAL A 359 3.56 -40.48 24.44
C VAL A 359 3.20 -40.24 22.96
N GLU A 360 2.63 -41.23 22.29
CA GLU A 360 2.23 -41.14 20.88
C GLU A 360 0.96 -40.29 20.69
N LYS A 361 -0.07 -40.47 21.52
CA LYS A 361 -1.35 -39.74 21.44
C LYS A 361 -1.20 -38.27 21.81
N LEU A 362 -0.46 -37.95 22.88
CA LEU A 362 -0.19 -36.56 23.29
C LEU A 362 0.97 -35.92 22.52
N ARG A 363 1.73 -36.69 21.73
CA ARG A 363 2.90 -36.26 20.92
C ARG A 363 4.04 -35.62 21.75
N ILE A 364 4.15 -35.99 23.02
CA ILE A 364 5.07 -35.36 23.99
C ILE A 364 6.49 -35.95 23.98
N LYS A 365 7.51 -35.09 23.94
CA LYS A 365 8.93 -35.46 23.85
C LYS A 365 9.67 -35.17 25.17
N GLY A 366 9.35 -35.96 26.19
CA GLY A 366 9.74 -35.68 27.58
C GLY A 366 8.75 -34.74 28.26
N LYS A 367 9.10 -34.21 29.45
CA LYS A 367 8.27 -33.24 30.18
C LYS A 367 8.40 -31.84 29.56
N LYS A 368 7.88 -31.69 28.35
CA LYS A 368 7.85 -30.43 27.58
C LYS A 368 6.44 -30.21 27.01
N PRO A 369 5.96 -28.95 26.95
CA PRO A 369 4.67 -28.63 26.35
C PRO A 369 4.64 -29.00 24.85
N PRO A 370 3.63 -29.74 24.36
CA PRO A 370 3.47 -30.00 22.94
C PRO A 370 2.85 -28.79 22.23
N LEU A 371 3.24 -28.55 20.97
CA LEU A 371 2.83 -27.37 20.19
C LEU A 371 1.31 -27.19 20.04
N TRP A 372 0.51 -28.26 20.15
CA TRP A 372 -0.95 -28.17 20.07
C TRP A 372 -1.59 -27.43 21.27
N LEU A 373 -0.85 -27.19 22.36
CA LEU A 373 -1.34 -26.33 23.45
C LEU A 373 -1.61 -24.90 22.98
N TYR A 374 -0.84 -24.39 22.01
CA TYR A 374 -1.06 -23.08 21.41
C TYR A 374 -2.29 -23.03 20.48
N GLN A 375 -2.98 -24.15 20.27
CA GLN A 375 -4.10 -24.30 19.34
C GLN A 375 -5.44 -24.59 20.03
N LEU A 376 -5.50 -24.60 21.37
CA LEU A 376 -6.73 -24.92 22.12
C LEU A 376 -7.84 -23.88 21.90
N ASN A 377 -9.09 -24.32 21.93
CA ASN A 377 -10.24 -23.42 22.09
C ASN A 377 -10.40 -23.01 23.58
N ARG A 378 -11.30 -22.07 23.89
CA ARG A 378 -11.35 -21.45 25.23
C ARG A 378 -11.58 -22.45 26.35
N GLU A 379 -12.50 -23.39 26.16
CA GLU A 379 -12.88 -24.34 27.21
C GLU A 379 -11.80 -25.43 27.37
N GLN A 380 -11.19 -25.88 26.27
CA GLN A 380 -9.99 -26.72 26.32
C GLN A 380 -8.83 -26.03 27.05
N ALA A 381 -8.61 -24.74 26.81
CA ALA A 381 -7.55 -23.94 27.43
C ALA A 381 -7.80 -23.73 28.94
N LYS A 382 -9.05 -23.45 29.35
CA LYS A 382 -9.45 -23.42 30.77
C LYS A 382 -9.18 -24.76 31.45
N VAL A 383 -9.67 -25.86 30.88
CA VAL A 383 -9.48 -27.22 31.41
C VAL A 383 -8.00 -27.51 31.65
N PHE A 384 -7.12 -27.14 30.70
CA PHE A 384 -5.69 -27.29 30.87
C PHE A 384 -5.15 -26.44 32.03
N ILE A 385 -5.44 -25.14 32.06
CA ILE A 385 -4.93 -24.20 33.08
C ILE A 385 -5.45 -24.57 34.48
N GLU A 386 -6.76 -24.78 34.64
CA GLU A 386 -7.38 -25.16 35.91
C GLU A 386 -6.83 -26.48 36.45
N THR A 387 -6.55 -27.45 35.57
CA THR A 387 -5.95 -28.73 35.99
C THR A 387 -4.45 -28.60 36.30
N TYR A 388 -3.70 -27.80 35.53
CA TYR A 388 -2.28 -27.54 35.79
C TYR A 388 -2.09 -26.84 37.15
N VAL A 389 -3.00 -25.90 37.46
CA VAL A 389 -3.02 -25.13 38.72
C VAL A 389 -3.26 -26.00 39.96
N LYS A 390 -3.91 -27.17 39.84
CA LYS A 390 -4.07 -28.11 40.98
C LYS A 390 -2.75 -28.73 41.46
N GLY A 391 -1.70 -28.75 40.63
CA GLY A 391 -0.36 -29.20 41.02
C GLY A 391 0.60 -28.04 41.27
N ASP A 392 0.98 -27.33 40.20
CA ASP A 392 2.04 -26.29 40.22
C ASP A 392 1.52 -24.87 40.57
N GLY A 393 0.23 -24.74 40.90
CA GLY A 393 -0.45 -23.45 41.08
C GLY A 393 -0.72 -23.07 42.55
N TYR A 394 -0.85 -21.77 42.78
CA TYR A 394 -1.29 -21.20 44.05
C TYR A 394 -2.32 -20.09 43.82
N THR A 395 -3.53 -20.27 44.34
CA THR A 395 -4.62 -19.28 44.30
C THR A 395 -4.60 -18.45 45.59
N GLU A 396 -4.56 -17.13 45.46
CA GLU A 396 -4.50 -16.23 46.63
C GLU A 396 -5.87 -16.11 47.30
N LYS A 397 -5.96 -16.50 48.59
CA LYS A 397 -7.25 -16.55 49.32
C LYS A 397 -7.97 -15.19 49.31
N GLY A 398 -9.08 -15.12 48.57
CA GLY A 398 -9.96 -13.95 48.49
C GLY A 398 -9.71 -13.04 47.27
N GLU A 399 -8.62 -13.22 46.53
CA GLU A 399 -8.43 -12.56 45.23
C GLU A 399 -8.75 -13.55 44.09
N ASN A 400 -9.37 -13.07 43.00
CA ASN A 400 -9.59 -13.86 41.80
C ASN A 400 -8.30 -13.92 40.94
N ARG A 401 -7.24 -14.44 41.58
CA ARG A 401 -5.84 -14.32 41.15
C ARG A 401 -5.09 -15.61 41.44
N VAL A 402 -4.46 -16.14 40.40
CA VAL A 402 -3.67 -17.38 40.44
C VAL A 402 -2.22 -17.06 40.13
N ARG A 403 -1.29 -17.73 40.80
CA ARG A 403 0.14 -17.69 40.50
C ARG A 403 0.65 -19.09 40.20
N ILE A 404 1.38 -19.25 39.11
CA ILE A 404 2.08 -20.49 38.74
C ILE A 404 3.58 -20.18 38.73
N THR A 405 4.39 -21.03 39.36
CA THR A 405 5.83 -20.81 39.48
C THR A 405 6.62 -21.92 38.80
N THR A 406 7.36 -21.59 37.74
CA THR A 406 8.22 -22.54 37.01
C THR A 406 9.67 -22.07 36.95
N THR A 407 10.61 -23.00 36.77
CA THR A 407 12.03 -22.72 36.47
C THR A 407 12.42 -23.07 35.03
N ASP A 408 11.42 -23.28 34.18
CA ASP A 408 11.54 -23.65 32.78
C ASP A 408 10.87 -22.59 31.88
N GLU A 409 11.62 -22.10 30.89
CA GLU A 409 11.22 -21.00 29.99
C GLU A 409 10.13 -21.46 28.99
N GLU A 410 10.26 -22.66 28.41
CA GLU A 410 9.28 -23.20 27.47
C GLU A 410 7.94 -23.44 28.17
N MET A 411 7.98 -23.96 29.41
CA MET A 411 6.78 -24.10 30.23
C MET A 411 6.15 -22.75 30.56
N LYS A 412 6.93 -21.72 30.91
CA LYS A 412 6.46 -20.35 31.14
C LYS A 412 5.73 -19.81 29.91
N ASP A 413 6.32 -19.90 28.71
CA ASP A 413 5.71 -19.38 27.48
C ASP A 413 4.45 -20.15 27.08
N ALA A 414 4.40 -21.47 27.30
CA ALA A 414 3.20 -22.28 27.11
C ALA A 414 2.08 -21.87 28.08
N ILE A 415 2.36 -21.76 29.39
CA ILE A 415 1.36 -21.35 30.40
C ILE A 415 0.81 -19.95 30.07
N VAL A 416 1.67 -19.00 29.72
CA VAL A 416 1.26 -17.63 29.36
C VAL A 416 0.34 -17.63 28.15
N ALA A 417 0.66 -18.39 27.10
CA ALA A 417 -0.18 -18.50 25.91
C ALA A 417 -1.53 -19.17 26.19
N VAL A 418 -1.55 -20.33 26.86
CA VAL A 418 -2.81 -21.05 27.14
C VAL A 418 -3.70 -20.25 28.10
N ALA A 419 -3.11 -19.47 29.02
CA ALA A 419 -3.87 -18.55 29.86
C ALA A 419 -4.50 -17.38 29.07
N VAL A 420 -3.82 -16.86 28.04
CA VAL A 420 -4.42 -15.90 27.09
C VAL A 420 -5.59 -16.54 26.33
N LEU A 421 -5.46 -17.79 25.86
CA LEU A 421 -6.52 -18.51 25.15
C LEU A 421 -7.72 -18.89 26.05
N ALA A 422 -7.49 -19.23 27.32
CA ALA A 422 -8.54 -19.41 28.33
C ALA A 422 -9.28 -18.08 28.66
N GLY A 423 -8.63 -16.95 28.34
CA GLY A 423 -9.09 -15.60 28.62
C GLY A 423 -8.83 -15.19 30.07
N TYR A 424 -7.55 -15.13 30.43
CA TYR A 424 -7.01 -14.40 31.59
C TYR A 424 -6.15 -13.23 31.11
N ASN A 425 -6.10 -12.15 31.89
CA ASN A 425 -5.03 -11.17 31.79
C ASN A 425 -3.76 -11.77 32.44
N VAL A 426 -2.59 -11.61 31.81
CA VAL A 426 -1.36 -12.33 32.18
C VAL A 426 -0.20 -11.36 32.37
N SER A 427 0.56 -11.55 33.44
CA SER A 427 1.83 -10.87 33.69
C SER A 427 2.86 -11.81 34.31
N VAL A 428 4.10 -11.78 33.84
CA VAL A 428 5.21 -12.61 34.34
C VAL A 428 6.20 -11.74 35.11
N SER A 429 6.62 -12.22 36.28
CA SER A 429 7.72 -11.63 37.04
C SER A 429 8.81 -12.67 37.28
N VAL A 430 10.08 -12.23 37.26
CA VAL A 430 11.24 -13.13 37.42
C VAL A 430 11.87 -12.94 38.78
N ARG A 431 12.02 -14.03 39.54
CA ARG A 431 12.68 -14.06 40.85
C ARG A 431 13.92 -14.93 40.79
N THR A 432 15.09 -14.32 40.96
CA THR A 432 16.36 -15.04 41.12
C THR A 432 16.54 -15.40 42.61
N PRO A 433 16.66 -16.69 42.99
CA PRO A 433 16.92 -17.06 44.38
C PRO A 433 18.34 -16.66 44.82
N ASN A 434 18.51 -16.42 46.12
CA ASN A 434 19.80 -16.15 46.74
C ASN A 434 20.07 -17.27 47.78
N PRO A 435 21.22 -17.98 47.77
CA PRO A 435 22.37 -17.85 46.87
C PRO A 435 22.06 -18.18 45.40
N PRO A 436 22.83 -17.61 44.43
CA PRO A 436 22.56 -17.68 43.00
C PRO A 436 22.82 -19.05 42.35
N SER A 437 22.99 -20.13 43.13
CA SER A 437 23.19 -21.50 42.64
C SER A 437 21.88 -22.22 42.28
N LYS A 438 20.76 -21.49 42.19
CA LYS A 438 19.44 -22.00 41.81
C LYS A 438 18.94 -21.25 40.58
N LYS A 439 18.24 -21.98 39.69
CA LYS A 439 17.60 -21.39 38.50
C LYS A 439 16.68 -20.23 38.87
N ALA A 440 16.56 -19.27 37.95
CA ALA A 440 15.53 -18.22 38.03
C ALA A 440 14.12 -18.85 38.06
N GLN A 441 13.22 -18.24 38.83
CA GLN A 441 11.83 -18.63 38.94
C GLN A 441 10.96 -17.62 38.19
N TYR A 442 10.26 -18.08 37.17
CA TYR A 442 9.23 -17.32 36.48
C TYR A 442 7.91 -17.49 37.23
N ILE A 443 7.38 -16.39 37.75
CA ILE A 443 6.10 -16.33 38.48
C ILE A 443 5.08 -15.72 37.52
N VAL A 444 4.27 -16.58 36.91
CA VAL A 444 3.17 -16.21 36.02
C VAL A 444 1.96 -15.86 36.89
N THR A 445 1.48 -14.62 36.82
CA THR A 445 0.26 -14.14 37.49
C THR A 445 -0.88 -14.09 36.48
N LEU A 446 -2.00 -14.73 36.82
CA LEU A 446 -3.26 -14.71 36.06
C LEU A 446 -4.30 -13.88 36.83
N THR A 447 -5.02 -12.99 36.14
CA THR A 447 -6.17 -12.25 36.71
C THR A 447 -7.35 -12.21 35.74
N ALA A 448 -8.57 -12.18 36.29
CA ALA A 448 -9.80 -11.96 35.51
C ALA A 448 -10.14 -10.46 35.33
N THR A 449 -9.14 -9.56 35.32
CA THR A 449 -9.36 -8.11 35.18
C THR A 449 -9.64 -7.74 33.73
N GLY A 450 -10.91 -7.43 33.41
CA GLY A 450 -11.37 -7.30 32.02
C GLY A 450 -10.78 -6.12 31.23
N HIS A 451 -10.50 -5.01 31.89
CA HIS A 451 -9.88 -3.83 31.29
C HIS A 451 -8.83 -3.32 32.25
N GLU A 452 -7.69 -2.88 31.73
CA GLU A 452 -6.65 -2.20 32.51
C GLU A 452 -6.54 -0.75 32.04
N TYR A 453 -5.89 0.10 32.84
CA TYR A 453 -5.71 1.52 32.51
C TYR A 453 -4.22 1.81 32.35
N ILE A 454 -3.81 2.43 31.25
CA ILE A 454 -2.45 2.95 31.10
C ILE A 454 -2.28 4.11 32.09
N GLN A 455 -1.30 3.98 32.99
CA GLN A 455 -1.05 4.91 34.10
C GLN A 455 0.09 5.89 33.79
N GLU A 456 1.02 5.47 32.94
CA GLU A 456 2.21 6.23 32.57
C GLU A 456 2.46 6.08 31.07
N ILE A 457 2.82 7.18 30.39
CA ILE A 457 3.39 7.15 29.04
C ILE A 457 4.67 7.97 29.08
N LYS A 458 5.79 7.36 28.69
CA LYS A 458 7.12 7.99 28.64
C LYS A 458 7.64 8.06 27.20
N GLU A 459 8.21 9.19 26.83
CA GLU A 459 9.15 9.23 25.71
C GLU A 459 10.46 8.55 26.11
N VAL A 460 10.99 7.72 25.21
CA VAL A 460 12.24 6.96 25.39
C VAL A 460 13.04 7.07 24.10
N GLU A 461 14.26 7.58 24.17
CA GLU A 461 15.19 7.48 23.04
C GLU A 461 15.57 6.01 22.83
N TYR A 462 15.34 5.50 21.63
CA TYR A 462 15.56 4.11 21.26
C TYR A 462 16.49 4.02 20.05
N SER A 463 17.33 3.00 20.02
CA SER A 463 18.13 2.63 18.85
C SER A 463 18.25 1.12 18.81
N GLY A 464 17.74 0.50 17.75
CA GLY A 464 17.59 -0.94 17.63
C GLY A 464 16.57 -1.31 16.55
N ILE A 465 16.13 -2.55 16.51
CA ILE A 465 15.10 -2.98 15.54
C ILE A 465 13.72 -2.51 16.01
N ILE A 466 12.95 -1.92 15.09
CA ILE A 466 11.50 -1.83 15.20
C ILE A 466 10.85 -2.78 14.21
N TRP A 467 9.73 -3.37 14.61
CA TRP A 467 9.04 -4.36 13.81
C TRP A 467 7.54 -4.31 14.01
N SER A 468 6.78 -4.83 13.06
CA SER A 468 5.36 -5.12 13.27
C SER A 468 4.88 -6.17 12.30
N VAL A 469 3.68 -6.67 12.57
CA VAL A 469 2.95 -7.50 11.63
C VAL A 469 1.58 -6.88 11.42
N ASN A 470 0.99 -7.18 10.27
CA ASN A 470 -0.34 -6.69 9.91
C ASN A 470 -1.24 -7.88 9.56
N THR A 471 -2.51 -7.73 9.94
CA THR A 471 -3.57 -8.73 9.96
C THR A 471 -4.89 -8.05 9.58
N GLU A 472 -5.91 -8.84 9.24
CA GLU A 472 -7.17 -8.35 8.67
C GLU A 472 -7.86 -7.25 9.48
N ASN A 473 -7.92 -7.41 10.81
CA ASN A 473 -8.52 -6.44 11.73
C ASN A 473 -7.57 -5.31 12.18
N GLU A 474 -6.38 -5.22 11.56
CA GLU A 474 -5.30 -4.31 11.91
C GLU A 474 -4.79 -4.40 13.36
N THR A 475 -4.94 -5.54 14.05
CA THR A 475 -4.44 -5.73 15.42
C THR A 475 -3.58 -6.98 15.61
N VAL A 476 -2.73 -6.96 16.64
CA VAL A 476 -1.86 -8.08 17.03
C VAL A 476 -1.97 -8.35 18.53
N ILE A 477 -1.84 -9.60 18.99
CA ILE A 477 -1.57 -9.87 20.41
C ILE A 477 -0.07 -9.96 20.62
N ALA A 478 0.48 -8.98 21.31
CA ALA A 478 1.89 -8.85 21.60
C ALA A 478 2.20 -9.12 23.08
N MET A 479 3.43 -9.55 23.37
CA MET A 479 4.00 -9.58 24.71
C MET A 479 5.37 -8.91 24.71
N ARG A 480 5.66 -8.10 25.73
CA ARG A 480 6.97 -7.49 25.96
C ARG A 480 7.31 -7.61 27.44
N LYS A 481 8.55 -8.01 27.78
CA LYS A 481 9.04 -8.10 29.17
C LYS A 481 8.12 -8.86 30.15
N GLY A 482 7.35 -9.83 29.64
CA GLY A 482 6.38 -10.62 30.43
C GLY A 482 4.96 -10.06 30.51
N SER A 483 4.63 -8.99 29.78
CA SER A 483 3.34 -8.29 29.79
C SER A 483 2.63 -8.32 28.44
N VAL A 484 1.33 -8.63 28.39
CA VAL A 484 0.54 -8.89 27.14
C VAL A 484 -0.37 -7.70 26.75
N PHE A 485 -0.44 -7.32 25.45
CA PHE A 485 -1.15 -6.13 24.93
C PHE A 485 -1.51 -6.16 23.40
N ILE A 486 -2.14 -5.10 22.84
CA ILE A 486 -2.85 -5.10 21.51
C ILE A 486 -2.78 -3.75 20.70
N THR A 487 -2.47 -3.70 19.37
CA THR A 487 -2.10 -2.43 18.58
C THR A 487 -2.03 -2.49 16.97
N GLY A 488 -1.94 -1.39 16.12
CA GLY A 488 -2.18 -1.29 14.59
C GLY A 488 -1.33 -0.42 13.52
N ASN A 489 -1.80 0.00 12.27
CA ASN A 489 -1.03 0.35 10.93
C ASN A 489 -1.45 1.54 9.85
N THR A 490 -0.96 1.70 8.53
CA THR A 490 -0.86 3.05 7.70
C THR A 490 -0.70 3.19 6.03
N PRO A 491 -1.15 4.28 5.24
CA PRO A 491 -1.39 4.83 3.18
C PRO A 491 -0.45 5.33 1.92
N PHE A 492 -0.81 6.37 1.04
CA PHE A 492 -0.14 7.04 -0.21
C PHE A 492 -0.88 8.32 -0.88
N THR A 493 -0.34 9.25 -1.76
CA THR A 493 -1.05 10.47 -2.43
C THR A 493 -0.37 11.26 -3.66
N ASN A 494 -0.93 12.35 -4.30
CA ASN A 494 -0.29 13.26 -5.36
C ASN A 494 -0.86 14.76 -5.52
N PHE A 495 -0.20 15.72 -6.24
CA PHE A 495 -0.64 17.12 -6.57
C PHE A 495 -0.31 17.63 -8.02
N THR A 496 -0.92 18.76 -8.43
CA THR A 496 -0.56 19.62 -9.60
C THR A 496 -0.45 21.11 -9.18
N VAL A 497 0.53 21.85 -9.72
CA VAL A 497 0.88 23.24 -9.36
C VAL A 497 0.68 24.17 -10.58
N THR A 498 0.15 25.37 -10.38
CA THR A 498 0.05 26.42 -11.41
C THR A 498 0.90 27.62 -11.00
N LEU A 499 1.84 28.08 -11.84
CA LEU A 499 2.78 29.15 -11.45
C LEU A 499 2.34 30.57 -11.83
N ASP A 500 1.31 30.70 -12.68
CA ASP A 500 0.68 31.94 -13.22
C ASP A 500 -0.13 31.64 -14.52
N ALA A 501 0.01 30.43 -15.07
CA ALA A 501 -0.30 30.15 -16.47
C ALA A 501 -1.79 30.12 -16.91
N PRO A 502 -2.76 29.53 -16.16
CA PRO A 502 -4.17 29.57 -16.56
C PRO A 502 -4.82 30.87 -16.10
N LYS A 503 -4.97 31.82 -17.03
CA LYS A 503 -5.43 33.18 -16.72
C LYS A 503 -6.89 33.24 -16.30
N GLU A 504 -7.74 32.45 -16.97
CA GLU A 504 -9.17 32.49 -16.73
C GLU A 504 -9.47 31.93 -15.33
N MET A 505 -8.69 30.95 -14.88
CA MET A 505 -8.70 30.50 -13.48
C MET A 505 -8.21 31.60 -12.51
N LEU A 506 -7.13 32.33 -12.80
CA LEU A 506 -6.61 33.34 -11.86
C LEU A 506 -7.48 34.60 -11.74
N GLU A 507 -8.11 35.02 -12.83
CA GLU A 507 -9.00 36.20 -12.87
C GLU A 507 -10.46 35.83 -12.51
N GLY A 508 -10.90 34.59 -12.79
CA GLY A 508 -12.27 34.12 -12.58
C GLY A 508 -12.51 33.33 -11.28
N ASP A 509 -11.63 32.39 -10.90
CA ASP A 509 -11.81 31.62 -9.67
C ASP A 509 -11.45 32.44 -8.44
N HIS A 510 -12.21 32.22 -7.37
CA HIS A 510 -12.12 32.97 -6.13
C HIS A 510 -11.42 32.17 -5.04
N ALA A 511 -10.53 32.81 -4.29
CA ALA A 511 -9.82 32.16 -3.20
C ALA A 511 -10.77 31.85 -2.02
N VAL A 512 -10.57 30.73 -1.32
CA VAL A 512 -11.52 30.25 -0.30
C VAL A 512 -10.92 30.25 1.10
N TYR A 513 -11.64 30.83 2.07
CA TYR A 513 -11.26 30.90 3.48
C TYR A 513 -12.50 30.81 4.37
N ASP A 514 -12.46 30.02 5.45
CA ASP A 514 -13.57 29.89 6.41
C ASP A 514 -14.95 29.59 5.75
N GLY A 515 -14.93 28.77 4.70
CA GLY A 515 -16.13 28.37 3.96
C GLY A 515 -16.69 29.44 3.03
N LYS A 516 -15.92 30.49 2.73
CA LYS A 516 -16.35 31.64 1.92
C LYS A 516 -15.35 31.95 0.81
N LYS A 517 -15.87 32.30 -0.36
CA LYS A 517 -15.11 32.96 -1.42
C LYS A 517 -14.66 34.36 -0.97
N LEU A 518 -13.47 34.75 -1.37
CA LEU A 518 -12.84 36.07 -1.22
C LEU A 518 -12.59 36.65 -2.62
N GLU A 519 -11.61 37.55 -2.74
CA GLU A 519 -11.06 38.03 -4.02
C GLU A 519 -10.57 36.88 -4.94
N PRO A 520 -10.37 37.14 -6.25
CA PRO A 520 -9.83 36.18 -7.21
C PRO A 520 -8.49 35.55 -6.79
N LEU A 521 -8.17 34.37 -7.33
CA LEU A 521 -6.91 33.66 -7.01
C LEU A 521 -5.68 34.50 -7.36
N GLY A 522 -5.68 35.20 -8.50
CA GLY A 522 -4.55 36.02 -8.98
C GLY A 522 -4.08 37.08 -7.98
N GLU A 523 -4.97 37.58 -7.12
CA GLU A 523 -4.63 38.54 -6.05
C GLU A 523 -3.62 37.98 -5.04
N TYR A 524 -3.36 36.67 -5.01
CA TYR A 524 -2.49 35.98 -4.04
C TYR A 524 -1.12 35.53 -4.60
N GLU A 525 -0.69 36.08 -5.74
CA GLU A 525 0.54 35.73 -6.47
C GLU A 525 1.78 35.58 -5.57
N ARG A 526 2.04 36.57 -4.73
CA ARG A 526 3.18 36.57 -3.80
C ARG A 526 3.15 35.38 -2.85
N GLU A 527 1.99 35.09 -2.26
CA GLU A 527 1.83 33.98 -1.31
C GLU A 527 1.86 32.61 -2.01
N ALA A 528 1.38 32.52 -3.26
CA ALA A 528 1.52 31.33 -4.09
C ALA A 528 3.00 31.07 -4.45
N LYS A 529 3.77 32.10 -4.83
CA LYS A 529 5.22 32.03 -5.02
C LYS A 529 5.94 31.50 -3.77
N GLU A 530 5.66 32.07 -2.60
CA GLU A 530 6.29 31.66 -1.33
C GLU A 530 5.95 30.21 -0.94
N PHE A 531 4.70 29.75 -1.18
CA PHE A 531 4.32 28.34 -1.05
C PHE A 531 5.14 27.45 -1.99
N PHE A 532 5.22 27.83 -3.27
CA PHE A 532 5.87 27.01 -4.28
C PHE A 532 7.37 26.87 -4.05
N ILE A 533 8.08 27.95 -3.74
CA ILE A 533 9.53 27.84 -3.50
C ILE A 533 9.78 27.01 -2.23
N ALA A 534 8.97 27.17 -1.18
CA ALA A 534 9.01 26.32 0.00
C ALA A 534 8.75 24.82 -0.32
N LEU A 535 7.95 24.50 -1.35
CA LEU A 535 7.80 23.14 -1.87
C LEU A 535 9.05 22.66 -2.62
N THR A 536 9.65 23.49 -3.48
CA THR A 536 10.91 23.12 -4.16
C THR A 536 12.05 22.90 -3.17
N GLU A 537 12.15 23.71 -2.11
CA GLU A 537 13.16 23.59 -1.05
C GLU A 537 13.07 22.21 -0.37
N VAL A 538 11.87 21.80 0.05
CA VAL A 538 11.63 20.48 0.66
C VAL A 538 11.90 19.34 -0.32
N LEU A 539 11.44 19.43 -1.57
CA LEU A 539 11.68 18.40 -2.58
C LEU A 539 13.17 18.23 -2.94
N ARG A 540 13.91 19.34 -2.99
CA ARG A 540 15.35 19.39 -3.26
C ARG A 540 16.17 18.79 -2.12
N GLU A 541 15.84 19.15 -0.88
CA GLU A 541 16.43 18.56 0.34
C GLU A 541 16.20 17.05 0.36
N GLY A 542 14.94 16.61 0.23
CA GLY A 542 14.53 15.22 0.37
C GLY A 542 14.18 14.86 1.82
N ASP A 543 14.25 13.56 2.14
CA ASP A 543 13.99 13.06 3.49
C ASP A 543 15.16 13.35 4.46
N ALA A 544 15.08 12.83 5.70
CA ALA A 544 16.09 13.04 6.74
C ALA A 544 17.51 12.50 6.39
N ILE A 545 17.65 11.67 5.35
CA ILE A 545 18.91 11.17 4.81
C ILE A 545 19.12 11.57 3.33
N GLY A 546 18.32 12.52 2.83
CA GLY A 546 18.43 13.06 1.49
C GLY A 546 18.01 12.09 0.37
N GLN A 547 17.12 11.14 0.64
CA GLN A 547 16.45 10.37 -0.41
C GLN A 547 15.40 11.23 -1.14
N PRO A 548 15.16 11.01 -2.45
CA PRO A 548 14.08 11.69 -3.17
C PRO A 548 12.71 11.30 -2.61
N PHE A 549 11.81 12.27 -2.49
CA PHE A 549 10.40 11.97 -2.29
C PHE A 549 9.78 11.37 -3.55
N THR A 550 8.86 10.43 -3.37
CA THR A 550 8.04 9.89 -4.46
C THR A 550 6.87 10.83 -4.79
N PHE A 551 6.37 11.57 -3.79
CA PHE A 551 5.20 12.45 -3.88
C PHE A 551 5.41 13.82 -3.21
N PRO A 552 4.49 14.78 -3.39
CA PRO A 552 3.70 14.91 -4.62
C PRO A 552 4.63 15.05 -5.83
N ILE A 553 4.15 14.73 -7.03
CA ILE A 553 4.87 14.92 -8.29
C ILE A 553 4.37 16.24 -8.91
N PRO A 554 5.07 17.38 -8.75
CA PRO A 554 4.51 18.66 -9.16
C PRO A 554 4.65 18.82 -10.68
N THR A 555 3.52 18.94 -11.36
CA THR A 555 3.47 19.39 -12.75
C THR A 555 3.76 20.89 -12.82
N LEU A 556 4.61 21.33 -13.75
CA LEU A 556 4.85 22.73 -14.09
C LEU A 556 4.44 23.00 -15.54
N MET A 557 3.80 24.14 -15.78
CA MET A 557 3.46 24.66 -17.12
C MET A 557 4.63 25.47 -17.66
N VAL A 558 5.21 25.08 -18.81
CA VAL A 558 6.53 25.63 -19.23
C VAL A 558 6.49 27.04 -19.81
N THR A 559 5.31 27.54 -20.20
CA THR A 559 5.13 28.92 -20.68
C THR A 559 4.85 29.92 -19.56
N ALA A 560 4.80 29.45 -18.30
CA ALA A 560 4.68 30.30 -17.12
C ALA A 560 5.71 31.44 -17.14
N LYS A 561 5.29 32.68 -16.94
CA LYS A 561 6.20 33.83 -16.92
C LYS A 561 7.02 33.83 -15.63
N MET A 562 6.38 33.55 -14.50
CA MET A 562 7.06 33.47 -13.20
C MET A 562 8.24 32.49 -13.22
N LEU A 563 8.17 31.41 -14.00
CA LEU A 563 9.27 30.45 -14.19
C LEU A 563 10.52 31.05 -14.89
N TRP A 564 10.35 32.09 -15.71
CA TRP A 564 11.41 32.67 -16.54
C TRP A 564 11.82 34.10 -16.16
N ASP A 565 10.89 34.86 -15.59
CA ASP A 565 11.03 36.28 -15.30
C ASP A 565 11.34 36.54 -13.80
N ASP A 566 10.99 35.62 -12.89
CA ASP A 566 11.38 35.67 -11.47
C ASP A 566 12.67 34.84 -11.22
N PRO A 567 13.79 35.48 -10.83
CA PRO A 567 15.06 34.76 -10.65
C PRO A 567 15.05 33.73 -9.51
N GLU A 568 14.21 33.91 -8.50
CA GLU A 568 14.14 33.02 -7.34
C GLU A 568 13.38 31.74 -7.70
N VAL A 569 12.27 31.86 -8.45
CA VAL A 569 11.52 30.73 -8.98
C VAL A 569 12.33 29.97 -10.03
N PHE A 570 13.04 30.67 -10.92
CA PHE A 570 13.95 30.07 -11.89
C PHE A 570 15.02 29.19 -11.20
N GLU A 571 15.77 29.77 -10.26
CA GLU A 571 16.84 29.08 -9.52
C GLU A 571 16.29 27.87 -8.73
N ALA A 572 15.18 28.08 -8.04
CA ALA A 572 14.48 27.05 -7.26
C ALA A 572 14.03 25.86 -8.12
N VAL A 573 13.47 26.13 -9.31
CA VAL A 573 13.02 25.07 -10.23
C VAL A 573 14.20 24.36 -10.87
N PHE A 574 15.13 25.07 -11.53
CA PHE A 574 16.16 24.39 -12.32
C PHE A 574 17.19 23.65 -11.45
N THR A 575 17.53 24.17 -10.27
CA THR A 575 18.38 23.43 -9.30
C THR A 575 17.68 22.18 -8.76
N THR A 576 16.37 22.25 -8.48
CA THR A 576 15.60 21.08 -8.01
C THR A 576 15.38 20.06 -9.12
N ALA A 577 15.20 20.52 -10.37
CA ALA A 577 15.11 19.67 -11.56
C ALA A 577 16.43 18.94 -11.84
N ALA A 578 17.57 19.62 -11.77
CA ALA A 578 18.89 19.02 -11.93
C ALA A 578 19.15 17.98 -10.83
N LYS A 579 18.98 18.37 -9.56
CA LYS A 579 19.34 17.53 -8.43
C LYS A 579 18.42 16.32 -8.22
N ARG A 580 17.12 16.48 -8.46
CA ARG A 580 16.09 15.51 -8.07
C ARG A 580 15.12 15.13 -9.18
N GLY A 581 15.10 15.85 -10.31
CA GLY A 581 14.12 15.65 -11.38
C GLY A 581 12.66 15.68 -10.92
N SER A 582 12.33 16.37 -9.81
CA SER A 582 11.02 16.21 -9.15
C SER A 582 9.84 16.50 -10.08
N PHE A 583 9.99 17.49 -10.96
CA PHE A 583 8.92 18.03 -11.78
C PHE A 583 8.58 17.23 -13.04
N TYR A 584 7.33 17.42 -13.48
CA TYR A 584 6.88 17.19 -14.85
C TYR A 584 6.70 18.53 -15.58
N TRP A 585 6.80 18.53 -16.91
CA TRP A 585 6.91 19.75 -17.74
C TRP A 585 5.89 19.73 -18.88
N LEU A 586 4.75 20.41 -18.69
CA LEU A 586 3.63 20.46 -19.63
C LEU A 586 3.82 21.59 -20.65
N ASN A 587 3.78 21.28 -21.94
CA ASN A 587 4.01 22.26 -23.00
C ASN A 587 2.76 23.08 -23.32
N THR A 588 2.60 24.18 -22.59
CA THR A 588 1.47 25.10 -22.73
C THR A 588 1.52 26.03 -23.96
N ASN A 589 2.38 25.72 -24.94
CA ASN A 589 2.27 26.19 -26.34
C ASN A 589 1.56 25.18 -27.25
N VAL A 590 1.40 23.94 -26.80
CA VAL A 590 0.82 22.81 -27.55
C VAL A 590 -0.54 22.42 -26.98
N VAL A 591 -0.62 22.43 -25.64
CA VAL A 591 -1.82 22.13 -24.88
C VAL A 591 -2.33 23.42 -24.25
N ASP A 592 -3.61 23.72 -24.40
CA ASP A 592 -4.25 24.89 -23.79
C ASP A 592 -4.31 24.70 -22.25
N PRO A 593 -3.76 25.61 -21.43
CA PRO A 593 -3.70 25.48 -19.96
C PRO A 593 -5.05 25.69 -19.26
N ASP A 594 -5.95 26.50 -19.82
CA ASP A 594 -7.27 26.74 -19.24
C ASP A 594 -8.21 25.57 -19.61
N ALA A 595 -8.02 24.99 -20.80
CA ALA A 595 -8.68 23.75 -21.23
C ALA A 595 -8.06 22.45 -20.67
N SER A 596 -6.85 22.44 -20.10
CA SER A 596 -6.16 21.17 -19.81
C SER A 596 -5.38 21.11 -18.50
N TYR A 597 -5.63 20.05 -17.72
CA TYR A 597 -4.99 19.81 -16.43
C TYR A 597 -4.30 18.45 -16.40
N ALA A 598 -3.13 18.40 -15.76
CA ALA A 598 -2.46 17.14 -15.43
C ALA A 598 -3.11 16.48 -14.21
N MET A 599 -3.79 15.35 -14.42
CA MET A 599 -4.77 14.76 -13.50
C MET A 599 -4.52 13.27 -13.16
N CYS A 600 -3.30 12.76 -13.33
CA CYS A 600 -2.81 11.48 -12.79
C CYS A 600 -1.28 11.40 -13.02
N CYS A 601 -0.69 10.20 -12.99
CA CYS A 601 0.75 9.95 -13.20
C CYS A 601 1.28 10.34 -14.60
N ARG A 602 0.41 10.45 -15.61
CA ARG A 602 0.72 10.91 -16.99
C ARG A 602 -0.43 11.67 -17.66
N ILE A 603 -1.67 11.44 -17.22
CA ILE A 603 -2.90 12.02 -17.80
C ILE A 603 -2.82 13.55 -17.86
N ALA A 604 -2.68 14.10 -19.06
CA ALA A 604 -3.23 15.40 -19.41
C ALA A 604 -4.63 15.14 -19.99
N ILE A 605 -5.65 15.86 -19.53
CA ILE A 605 -6.99 15.82 -20.11
C ILE A 605 -7.18 17.07 -20.93
N ASP A 606 -7.47 16.91 -22.23
CA ASP A 606 -7.95 17.98 -23.10
C ASP A 606 -9.47 18.13 -22.91
N LYS A 607 -9.94 19.23 -22.30
CA LYS A 607 -11.38 19.50 -22.13
C LYS A 607 -12.06 19.83 -23.47
N THR A 608 -11.35 20.22 -24.52
CA THR A 608 -11.97 20.55 -25.83
C THR A 608 -12.62 19.32 -26.45
N GLU A 609 -12.12 18.11 -26.17
CA GLU A 609 -12.75 16.86 -26.58
C GLU A 609 -14.17 16.70 -26.02
N MET A 610 -14.47 17.24 -24.82
CA MET A 610 -15.83 17.22 -24.27
C MET A 610 -16.83 18.00 -25.16
N ALA A 611 -16.39 18.97 -25.96
CA ALA A 611 -17.28 19.69 -26.88
C ALA A 611 -17.88 18.74 -27.95
N PHE A 612 -17.14 17.72 -28.38
CA PHE A 612 -17.67 16.67 -29.26
C PHE A 612 -18.73 15.81 -28.53
N ALA A 613 -18.56 15.55 -27.24
CA ALA A 613 -19.55 14.86 -26.41
C ALA A 613 -20.80 15.71 -26.11
N PHE A 614 -20.79 17.00 -26.44
CA PHE A 614 -21.95 17.90 -26.38
C PHE A 614 -22.47 18.32 -27.77
N GLY A 615 -21.99 17.71 -28.85
CA GLY A 615 -22.50 17.91 -30.20
C GLY A 615 -22.23 19.30 -30.81
N VAL A 616 -21.38 20.12 -30.19
CA VAL A 616 -21.06 21.47 -30.67
C VAL A 616 -19.98 21.40 -31.75
N SER A 617 -20.39 21.17 -33.00
CA SER A 617 -19.46 21.06 -34.13
C SER A 617 -19.80 21.96 -35.32
N GLU A 618 -20.15 23.23 -35.08
CA GLU A 618 -19.98 24.34 -36.05
C GLU A 618 -20.13 25.73 -35.39
N LYS A 619 -19.28 26.69 -35.78
CA LYS A 619 -19.17 28.07 -35.21
C LYS A 619 -20.38 29.00 -35.49
N SER A 620 -21.53 28.45 -35.84
CA SER A 620 -22.73 29.20 -36.24
C SER A 620 -24.01 28.71 -35.58
N VAL A 621 -23.90 27.78 -34.61
CA VAL A 621 -25.04 27.27 -33.82
C VAL A 621 -24.79 27.40 -32.30
N GLU A 622 -23.64 27.98 -31.91
CA GLU A 622 -23.18 28.05 -30.51
C GLU A 622 -24.21 28.75 -29.61
N GLU A 623 -24.59 30.00 -29.88
CA GLU A 623 -25.37 30.83 -28.95
C GLU A 623 -26.75 30.23 -28.56
N GLU A 624 -27.62 29.90 -29.53
CA GLU A 624 -29.02 29.48 -29.22
C GLU A 624 -29.10 28.03 -28.67
N ALA A 625 -28.12 27.18 -28.98
CA ALA A 625 -28.02 25.84 -28.39
C ALA A 625 -27.46 25.90 -26.95
N ILE A 626 -26.43 26.72 -26.72
CA ILE A 626 -25.84 26.95 -25.40
C ILE A 626 -26.86 27.59 -24.46
N GLU A 627 -27.59 28.64 -24.88
CA GLU A 627 -28.57 29.30 -24.01
C GLU A 627 -29.69 28.34 -23.54
N LYS A 628 -30.04 27.33 -24.35
CA LYS A 628 -30.98 26.27 -23.97
C LYS A 628 -30.41 25.28 -22.94
N LEU A 629 -29.12 24.96 -23.03
CA LEU A 629 -28.40 24.12 -22.06
C LEU A 629 -28.18 24.87 -20.73
N GLU A 630 -27.76 26.13 -20.78
CA GLU A 630 -27.58 27.01 -19.62
C GLU A 630 -28.88 27.20 -18.82
N ARG A 631 -30.04 27.28 -19.50
CA ARG A 631 -31.35 27.37 -18.85
C ARG A 631 -31.84 26.05 -18.23
N GLN A 632 -31.15 24.92 -18.45
CA GLN A 632 -31.54 23.61 -17.89
C GLN A 632 -30.53 22.99 -16.91
N ARG A 633 -29.30 23.50 -16.79
CA ARG A 633 -28.30 23.04 -15.82
C ARG A 633 -27.61 24.19 -15.09
N PHE A 634 -27.11 23.92 -13.90
CA PHE A 634 -26.67 24.93 -12.94
C PHE A 634 -25.42 25.70 -13.40
N GLY A 635 -25.62 26.98 -13.78
CA GLY A 635 -24.69 28.07 -13.45
C GLY A 635 -23.39 28.20 -14.23
N GLY A 636 -23.47 28.62 -15.51
CA GLY A 636 -22.36 29.24 -16.24
C GLY A 636 -21.39 28.26 -16.90
N LEU A 637 -21.43 28.16 -18.23
CA LEU A 637 -20.70 27.11 -18.96
C LEU A 637 -19.17 27.31 -19.03
N TRP A 638 -18.68 28.53 -18.78
CA TRP A 638 -17.26 28.90 -18.82
C TRP A 638 -16.45 28.51 -17.56
N ALA A 639 -17.00 27.69 -16.68
CA ALA A 639 -16.32 27.15 -15.49
C ALA A 639 -16.41 25.61 -15.43
N MET A 640 -15.98 24.93 -16.50
CA MET A 640 -15.92 23.45 -16.54
C MET A 640 -14.88 22.92 -15.53
N PRO A 641 -15.31 22.12 -14.52
CA PRO A 641 -14.73 22.14 -13.18
C PRO A 641 -13.34 21.49 -13.02
N ASP A 642 -12.69 21.80 -11.89
CA ASP A 642 -11.45 21.15 -11.37
C ASP A 642 -11.57 19.62 -11.18
N VAL A 643 -12.78 19.09 -11.31
CA VAL A 643 -13.14 17.69 -11.08
C VAL A 643 -13.21 17.00 -12.44
N THR A 644 -12.19 16.23 -12.77
CA THR A 644 -12.16 15.36 -13.96
C THR A 644 -11.15 14.22 -13.75
N GLY A 645 -11.15 13.22 -14.63
CA GLY A 645 -10.30 12.04 -14.53
C GLY A 645 -10.77 10.94 -15.46
N SER A 646 -10.45 9.68 -15.15
CA SER A 646 -10.87 8.53 -15.94
C SER A 646 -11.65 7.51 -15.09
N VAL A 647 -12.73 7.01 -15.69
CA VAL A 647 -13.65 6.02 -15.11
C VAL A 647 -13.00 4.63 -15.13
N ASN A 648 -12.46 4.25 -16.28
CA ASN A 648 -11.73 3.01 -16.53
C ASN A 648 -10.77 3.23 -17.71
N VAL A 649 -9.58 2.62 -17.64
CA VAL A 649 -8.64 2.52 -18.76
C VAL A 649 -8.65 1.08 -19.27
N THR A 650 -8.89 0.90 -20.56
CA THR A 650 -8.76 -0.40 -21.23
C THR A 650 -7.88 -0.23 -22.46
N THR A 651 -6.81 -1.01 -22.54
CA THR A 651 -5.70 -0.82 -23.49
C THR A 651 -5.77 -1.79 -24.66
N VAL A 652 -5.48 -1.32 -25.87
CA VAL A 652 -5.31 -2.16 -27.06
C VAL A 652 -3.86 -2.66 -27.17
N ASN A 653 -3.69 -3.94 -27.50
CA ASN A 653 -2.38 -4.55 -27.73
C ASN A 653 -1.97 -4.46 -29.21
N LEU A 654 -1.44 -3.30 -29.64
CA LEU A 654 -1.09 -3.05 -31.04
C LEU A 654 -0.09 -4.05 -31.65
N PRO A 655 0.98 -4.50 -30.96
CA PRO A 655 1.88 -5.54 -31.47
C PRO A 655 1.14 -6.82 -31.88
N ARG A 656 0.16 -7.25 -31.06
CA ARG A 656 -0.66 -8.44 -31.35
C ARG A 656 -1.52 -8.26 -32.60
N LEU A 657 -2.02 -7.06 -32.86
CA LEU A 657 -2.80 -6.79 -34.08
C LEU A 657 -1.89 -6.88 -35.32
N ALA A 658 -0.67 -6.34 -35.25
CA ALA A 658 0.32 -6.46 -36.32
C ALA A 658 0.77 -7.92 -36.55
N LEU A 659 0.95 -8.71 -35.49
CA LEU A 659 1.25 -10.15 -35.56
C LEU A 659 0.10 -10.95 -36.20
N LYS A 660 -1.16 -10.63 -35.86
CA LYS A 660 -2.34 -11.24 -36.50
C LYS A 660 -2.46 -10.85 -37.97
N ALA A 661 -2.19 -9.59 -38.31
CA ALA A 661 -2.21 -9.09 -39.68
C ALA A 661 -1.22 -9.85 -40.56
N ASN A 662 0.05 -9.96 -40.11
CA ASN A 662 1.14 -10.66 -40.80
C ASN A 662 1.45 -10.02 -42.18
N GLY A 663 1.66 -8.70 -42.19
CA GLY A 663 1.99 -7.93 -43.41
C GLY A 663 0.81 -7.70 -44.36
N ASP A 664 -0.42 -7.66 -43.82
CA ASP A 664 -1.66 -7.41 -44.54
C ASP A 664 -2.31 -6.15 -43.93
N ASP A 665 -2.20 -5.02 -44.66
CA ASP A 665 -2.55 -3.69 -44.17
C ASP A 665 -4.06 -3.57 -43.88
N ASP A 666 -4.91 -4.03 -44.80
CA ASP A 666 -6.38 -3.98 -44.66
C ASP A 666 -6.82 -4.77 -43.42
N LYS A 667 -6.28 -5.99 -43.27
CA LYS A 667 -6.57 -6.88 -42.14
C LYS A 667 -6.10 -6.34 -40.79
N PHE A 668 -5.04 -5.52 -40.74
CA PHE A 668 -4.65 -4.80 -39.52
C PHE A 668 -5.73 -3.81 -39.09
N TRP A 669 -6.21 -2.97 -40.02
CA TRP A 669 -7.20 -1.94 -39.71
C TRP A 669 -8.58 -2.52 -39.42
N GLU A 670 -9.00 -3.59 -40.10
CA GLU A 670 -10.24 -4.33 -39.79
C GLU A 670 -10.22 -4.94 -38.38
N GLU A 671 -9.12 -5.61 -37.99
CA GLU A 671 -8.97 -6.19 -36.65
C GLU A 671 -8.85 -5.10 -35.58
N TYR A 672 -8.23 -3.96 -35.88
CA TYR A 672 -8.13 -2.83 -34.95
C TYR A 672 -9.49 -2.16 -34.72
N GLU A 673 -10.30 -1.96 -35.76
CA GLU A 673 -11.69 -1.51 -35.64
C GLU A 673 -12.50 -2.45 -34.74
N ARG A 674 -12.42 -3.76 -35.00
CA ARG A 674 -13.12 -4.79 -34.22
C ARG A 674 -12.69 -4.77 -32.75
N VAL A 675 -11.40 -4.61 -32.47
CA VAL A 675 -10.88 -4.56 -31.09
C VAL A 675 -11.25 -3.24 -30.40
N LEU A 676 -11.27 -2.10 -31.10
CA LEU A 676 -11.74 -0.81 -30.58
C LEU A 676 -13.22 -0.88 -30.17
N GLN A 677 -14.09 -1.50 -30.96
CA GLN A 677 -15.48 -1.71 -30.56
C GLN A 677 -15.60 -2.52 -29.26
N VAL A 678 -14.78 -3.56 -29.07
CA VAL A 678 -14.75 -4.31 -27.80
C VAL A 678 -14.22 -3.45 -26.63
N VAL A 679 -13.26 -2.54 -26.86
CA VAL A 679 -12.85 -1.54 -25.85
C VAL A 679 -14.02 -0.62 -25.47
N ARG A 680 -14.80 -0.18 -26.46
CA ARG A 680 -15.98 0.67 -26.26
C ARG A 680 -16.98 0.00 -25.31
N ASP A 681 -17.50 -1.15 -25.71
CA ASP A 681 -18.56 -1.86 -24.98
C ASP A 681 -18.11 -2.29 -23.57
N THR A 682 -16.83 -2.65 -23.43
CA THR A 682 -16.21 -2.98 -22.13
C THR A 682 -16.21 -1.79 -21.18
N THR A 683 -15.78 -0.61 -21.65
CA THR A 683 -15.60 0.56 -20.78
C THR A 683 -16.89 1.32 -20.50
N ASP A 684 -17.84 1.33 -21.43
CA ASP A 684 -19.21 1.80 -21.15
C ASP A 684 -19.92 0.91 -20.11
N TRP A 685 -19.73 -0.41 -20.16
CA TRP A 685 -20.24 -1.30 -19.10
C TRP A 685 -19.66 -0.96 -17.72
N PHE A 686 -18.36 -0.64 -17.62
CA PHE A 686 -17.76 -0.15 -16.37
C PHE A 686 -18.38 1.17 -15.92
N ARG A 687 -18.57 2.15 -16.82
CA ARG A 687 -19.22 3.43 -16.54
C ARG A 687 -20.62 3.23 -15.93
N GLU A 688 -21.49 2.50 -16.62
CA GLU A 688 -22.82 2.19 -16.09
C GLU A 688 -22.76 1.46 -14.74
N ARG A 689 -21.82 0.52 -14.59
CA ARG A 689 -21.66 -0.26 -13.37
C ARG A 689 -21.30 0.61 -12.18
N TYR A 690 -20.37 1.56 -12.32
CA TYR A 690 -20.07 2.49 -11.23
C TYR A 690 -21.27 3.39 -10.91
N VAL A 691 -22.03 3.87 -11.91
CA VAL A 691 -23.28 4.62 -11.67
C VAL A 691 -24.26 3.80 -10.82
N ARG A 692 -24.49 2.53 -11.17
CA ARG A 692 -25.34 1.60 -10.41
C ARG A 692 -24.81 1.38 -8.98
N LEU A 693 -23.50 1.15 -8.82
CA LEU A 693 -22.88 0.93 -7.51
C LEU A 693 -22.97 2.17 -6.60
N ILE A 694 -22.58 3.34 -7.12
CA ILE A 694 -22.54 4.60 -6.38
C ILE A 694 -23.95 5.04 -5.99
N THR A 695 -24.94 4.85 -6.88
CA THR A 695 -26.35 5.17 -6.60
C THR A 695 -26.93 4.26 -5.51
N ASN A 696 -26.78 2.95 -5.65
CA ASN A 696 -27.43 1.96 -4.77
C ASN A 696 -26.74 1.85 -3.40
N TYR A 697 -25.41 1.99 -3.34
CA TYR A 697 -24.61 1.85 -2.12
C TYR A 697 -24.07 3.20 -1.63
N ARG A 698 -24.95 4.21 -1.53
CA ARG A 698 -24.61 5.61 -1.21
C ARG A 698 -23.75 5.80 0.05
N GLN A 699 -23.84 4.91 1.04
CA GLN A 699 -22.98 4.91 2.23
C GLN A 699 -21.54 4.47 1.91
N MET A 700 -21.38 3.41 1.10
CA MET A 700 -20.07 2.90 0.66
C MET A 700 -19.33 3.95 -0.18
N TYR A 701 -20.04 4.68 -1.04
CA TYR A 701 -19.47 5.69 -1.95
C TYR A 701 -19.66 7.13 -1.47
N GLN A 702 -19.86 7.35 -0.16
CA GLN A 702 -20.27 8.65 0.40
C GLN A 702 -19.36 9.83 0.00
N MET A 703 -18.05 9.63 -0.10
CA MET A 703 -17.13 10.73 -0.46
C MET A 703 -17.32 11.21 -1.90
N ILE A 704 -17.64 10.32 -2.84
CA ILE A 704 -17.99 10.69 -4.22
C ILE A 704 -19.25 11.55 -4.19
N HIS A 705 -20.30 11.12 -3.46
CA HIS A 705 -21.54 11.89 -3.27
C HIS A 705 -21.39 13.26 -2.58
N LEU A 706 -20.30 13.49 -1.84
CA LEU A 706 -20.07 14.74 -1.11
C LEU A 706 -19.17 15.73 -1.85
N TYR A 707 -18.31 15.26 -2.74
CA TYR A 707 -17.27 16.09 -3.38
C TYR A 707 -17.21 15.99 -4.91
N LEU A 708 -17.83 14.99 -5.53
CA LEU A 708 -17.77 14.70 -6.96
C LEU A 708 -19.20 14.52 -7.49
N GLU A 709 -20.00 15.58 -7.36
CA GLU A 709 -21.43 15.60 -7.74
C GLU A 709 -21.63 15.44 -9.25
N GLU A 710 -20.57 15.69 -10.03
CA GLU A 710 -20.48 15.56 -11.49
C GLU A 710 -19.94 14.19 -11.96
N PHE A 711 -19.73 13.22 -11.06
CA PHE A 711 -19.28 11.87 -11.43
C PHE A 711 -20.46 11.04 -11.99
N PRO A 712 -20.33 10.32 -13.13
CA PRO A 712 -19.14 10.19 -13.99
C PRO A 712 -19.15 11.14 -15.20
N SER A 713 -20.10 12.06 -15.31
CA SER A 713 -20.23 12.97 -16.48
C SER A 713 -18.99 13.84 -16.74
N SER A 714 -18.17 14.09 -15.72
CA SER A 714 -16.91 14.82 -15.81
C SER A 714 -15.68 13.94 -16.03
N HIS A 715 -15.84 12.61 -16.13
CA HIS A 715 -14.77 11.63 -16.26
C HIS A 715 -14.83 10.94 -17.62
N PHE A 716 -13.66 10.55 -18.14
CA PHE A 716 -13.50 9.91 -19.45
C PHE A 716 -13.57 8.37 -19.37
N ASN A 717 -14.03 7.74 -20.43
CA ASN A 717 -13.62 6.37 -20.76
C ASN A 717 -12.30 6.46 -21.54
N THR A 718 -11.31 5.64 -21.20
CA THR A 718 -9.95 5.81 -21.75
C THR A 718 -9.51 4.59 -22.56
N ILE A 719 -9.24 4.81 -23.85
CA ILE A 719 -8.58 3.87 -24.74
C ILE A 719 -7.08 3.96 -24.47
N GLY A 720 -6.49 2.91 -23.88
CA GLY A 720 -5.04 2.87 -23.69
C GLY A 720 -4.32 2.33 -24.93
N ILE A 721 -3.11 2.80 -25.19
CA ILE A 721 -2.23 2.33 -26.26
C ILE A 721 -0.89 1.86 -25.66
N LEU A 722 -0.35 0.76 -26.19
CA LEU A 722 0.84 0.08 -25.67
C LEU A 722 1.64 -0.57 -26.82
N GLY A 723 2.98 -0.58 -26.72
CA GLY A 723 3.84 -1.28 -27.68
C GLY A 723 3.90 -0.66 -29.07
N LEU A 724 3.66 0.65 -29.20
CA LEU A 724 3.72 1.36 -30.49
C LEU A 724 5.02 1.11 -31.29
N PRO A 725 6.22 1.20 -30.69
CA PRO A 725 7.48 0.85 -31.36
C PRO A 725 7.50 -0.57 -31.92
N GLU A 726 7.08 -1.56 -31.14
CA GLU A 726 7.11 -2.95 -31.57
C GLU A 726 6.03 -3.21 -32.63
N ALA A 727 4.84 -2.63 -32.49
CA ALA A 727 3.77 -2.69 -33.49
C ALA A 727 4.21 -2.13 -34.85
N ALA A 728 4.87 -0.98 -34.87
CA ALA A 728 5.39 -0.37 -36.10
C ALA A 728 6.52 -1.22 -36.73
N ALA A 729 7.41 -1.79 -35.91
CA ALA A 729 8.46 -2.69 -36.41
C ALA A 729 7.87 -3.95 -37.05
N ILE A 730 6.88 -4.59 -36.41
CA ILE A 730 6.20 -5.80 -36.89
C ILE A 730 5.39 -5.50 -38.15
N TYR A 731 4.62 -4.41 -38.18
CA TYR A 731 3.82 -3.99 -39.34
C TYR A 731 4.69 -3.73 -40.57
N LEU A 732 5.83 -3.04 -40.39
CA LEU A 732 6.79 -2.80 -41.47
C LEU A 732 7.65 -4.02 -41.83
N ASN A 733 7.58 -5.11 -41.05
CA ASN A 733 8.45 -6.28 -41.12
C ASN A 733 9.95 -5.90 -41.09
N GLU A 734 10.31 -4.97 -40.19
CA GLU A 734 11.66 -4.44 -39.98
C GLU A 734 12.16 -4.72 -38.54
N PRO A 735 12.68 -5.92 -38.23
CA PRO A 735 13.06 -6.29 -36.85
C PRO A 735 14.12 -5.38 -36.23
N GLY A 736 15.13 -4.99 -37.02
CA GLY A 736 16.22 -4.10 -36.58
C GLY A 736 15.87 -2.60 -36.55
N LEU A 737 14.61 -2.21 -36.79
CA LEU A 737 14.19 -0.81 -36.96
C LEU A 737 14.76 0.14 -35.87
N TRP A 738 14.67 -0.24 -34.60
CA TRP A 738 15.01 0.62 -33.47
C TRP A 738 16.46 0.52 -32.98
N THR A 739 17.22 -0.45 -33.50
CA THR A 739 18.63 -0.71 -33.13
C THR A 739 19.59 -0.34 -34.25
N GLU A 740 19.25 -0.69 -35.50
CA GLU A 740 20.09 -0.55 -36.70
C GLU A 740 19.50 0.39 -37.75
N GLY A 741 18.21 0.72 -37.68
CA GLY A 741 17.54 1.64 -38.61
C GLY A 741 18.10 3.07 -38.55
N THR A 742 17.79 3.88 -39.58
CA THR A 742 18.24 5.27 -39.66
C THR A 742 17.16 6.25 -39.22
N ARG A 743 17.53 7.53 -39.03
CA ARG A 743 16.58 8.65 -38.85
C ARG A 743 15.42 8.65 -39.85
N LYS A 744 15.65 8.23 -41.10
CA LYS A 744 14.58 8.17 -42.11
C LYS A 744 13.54 7.10 -41.76
N ASP A 745 14.00 5.96 -41.28
CA ASP A 745 13.20 4.77 -41.04
C ASP A 745 12.46 4.91 -39.70
N TRP A 746 13.10 5.49 -38.69
CA TRP A 746 12.44 5.94 -37.45
C TRP A 746 11.33 6.97 -37.70
N LEU A 747 11.53 7.92 -38.63
CA LEU A 747 10.51 8.91 -38.98
C LEU A 747 9.37 8.33 -39.83
N LYS A 748 9.65 7.34 -40.68
CA LYS A 748 8.62 6.52 -41.37
C LYS A 748 7.76 5.78 -40.33
N ALA A 749 8.40 5.10 -39.38
CA ALA A 749 7.70 4.41 -38.30
C ALA A 749 6.92 5.37 -37.39
N ALA A 750 7.45 6.58 -37.14
CA ALA A 750 6.75 7.60 -36.37
C ALA A 750 5.47 8.11 -37.06
N GLU A 751 5.42 8.19 -38.39
CA GLU A 751 4.17 8.52 -39.10
C GLU A 751 3.13 7.40 -38.96
N LEU A 752 3.55 6.14 -39.14
CA LEU A 752 2.67 4.97 -38.93
C LEU A 752 2.15 4.88 -37.49
N MET A 753 3.00 5.12 -36.48
CA MET A 753 2.58 5.20 -35.08
C MET A 753 1.60 6.35 -34.85
N LYS A 754 1.74 7.47 -35.56
CA LYS A 754 0.78 8.59 -35.54
C LYS A 754 -0.58 8.15 -36.09
N GLU A 755 -0.60 7.53 -37.27
CA GLU A 755 -1.81 7.01 -37.92
C GLU A 755 -2.56 6.00 -37.03
N MET A 756 -1.84 5.09 -36.37
CA MET A 756 -2.43 4.13 -35.41
C MET A 756 -3.12 4.82 -34.22
N VAL A 757 -2.56 5.92 -33.70
CA VAL A 757 -3.16 6.68 -32.59
C VAL A 757 -4.33 7.55 -33.09
N GLU A 758 -4.19 8.18 -34.26
CA GLU A 758 -5.24 9.03 -34.84
C GLU A 758 -6.49 8.24 -35.22
N PHE A 759 -6.36 6.97 -35.60
CA PHE A 759 -7.48 6.06 -35.82
C PHE A 759 -8.31 5.85 -34.53
N ALA A 760 -7.67 5.54 -33.40
CA ALA A 760 -8.37 5.43 -32.11
C ALA A 760 -8.96 6.76 -31.64
N THR A 761 -8.26 7.88 -31.85
CA THR A 761 -8.75 9.23 -31.52
C THR A 761 -9.96 9.63 -32.38
N ALA A 762 -10.01 9.21 -33.66
CA ALA A 762 -11.19 9.40 -34.51
C ALA A 762 -12.40 8.64 -33.97
N ARG A 763 -12.25 7.35 -33.62
CA ARG A 763 -13.32 6.54 -33.03
C ARG A 763 -13.80 7.08 -31.69
N ALA A 764 -12.90 7.50 -30.80
CA ALA A 764 -13.25 8.19 -29.56
C ALA A 764 -14.16 9.41 -29.81
N ARG A 765 -13.83 10.24 -30.81
CA ARG A 765 -14.61 11.43 -31.19
C ARG A 765 -15.95 11.11 -31.86
N GLU A 766 -16.06 10.00 -32.58
CA GLU A 766 -17.33 9.49 -33.10
C GLU A 766 -18.23 9.02 -31.96
N TRP A 767 -17.72 8.16 -31.07
CA TRP A 767 -18.47 7.64 -29.93
C TRP A 767 -18.89 8.75 -28.96
N MET A 768 -18.09 9.80 -28.78
CA MET A 768 -18.48 11.00 -28.03
C MET A 768 -19.77 11.63 -28.59
N LYS A 769 -19.85 11.85 -29.91
CA LYS A 769 -21.02 12.46 -30.57
C LYS A 769 -22.27 11.58 -30.51
N GLU A 770 -22.08 10.26 -30.55
CA GLU A 770 -23.19 9.28 -30.44
C GLU A 770 -23.73 9.16 -29.01
N SER A 771 -22.83 9.02 -28.03
CA SER A 771 -23.16 8.55 -26.67
C SER A 771 -23.18 9.65 -25.60
N TRP A 772 -22.70 10.86 -25.91
CA TRP A 772 -22.58 11.99 -24.99
C TRP A 772 -21.72 11.66 -23.74
N THR A 773 -20.88 10.63 -23.85
CA THR A 773 -19.89 10.19 -22.86
C THR A 773 -18.50 10.62 -23.33
N PRO A 774 -17.69 11.30 -22.49
CA PRO A 774 -16.33 11.70 -22.87
C PRO A 774 -15.40 10.49 -23.08
N TRP A 775 -14.61 10.50 -24.16
CA TRP A 775 -13.60 9.50 -24.52
C TRP A 775 -12.23 10.14 -24.74
N ASN A 776 -11.16 9.46 -24.35
CA ASN A 776 -9.80 9.89 -24.67
C ASN A 776 -8.83 8.72 -24.92
N VAL A 777 -7.68 9.02 -25.52
CA VAL A 777 -6.62 8.04 -25.84
C VAL A 777 -5.37 8.32 -25.01
N GLU A 778 -4.84 7.33 -24.28
CA GLU A 778 -3.68 7.44 -23.37
C GLU A 778 -2.53 6.49 -23.75
N GLU A 779 -1.30 7.01 -23.78
CA GLU A 779 -0.06 6.23 -23.73
C GLU A 779 0.14 5.68 -22.30
N VAL A 780 -0.33 4.46 -22.05
CA VAL A 780 -0.43 3.97 -20.67
C VAL A 780 0.95 3.65 -20.06
N PRO A 781 1.19 3.95 -18.76
CA PRO A 781 2.45 3.62 -18.10
C PRO A 781 2.82 2.13 -18.11
N GLY A 782 1.83 1.24 -18.27
CA GLY A 782 2.00 -0.19 -18.56
C GLY A 782 2.96 -0.95 -17.63
N GLU A 783 2.96 -0.63 -16.32
CA GLU A 783 3.96 -1.09 -15.34
C GLU A 783 4.26 -2.60 -15.41
N SER A 784 3.19 -3.41 -15.38
CA SER A 784 3.17 -4.86 -15.57
C SER A 784 2.62 -5.27 -16.95
N ALA A 785 1.64 -4.53 -17.48
CA ALA A 785 0.89 -4.89 -18.69
C ALA A 785 1.80 -5.11 -19.91
N ALA A 786 2.85 -4.31 -20.05
CA ALA A 786 3.83 -4.42 -21.13
C ALA A 786 4.56 -5.77 -21.16
N ALA A 787 4.88 -6.34 -19.99
CA ALA A 787 5.48 -7.66 -19.90
C ALA A 787 4.40 -8.76 -19.97
N LYS A 788 3.24 -8.58 -19.31
CA LYS A 788 2.12 -9.53 -19.35
C LYS A 788 1.66 -9.83 -20.78
N LEU A 789 1.60 -8.82 -21.65
CA LEU A 789 1.22 -8.99 -23.07
C LEU A 789 2.39 -9.53 -23.92
N ALA A 790 3.61 -9.00 -23.79
CA ALA A 790 4.76 -9.50 -24.56
C ALA A 790 5.09 -10.99 -24.26
N ILE A 791 5.05 -11.42 -22.99
CA ILE A 791 5.20 -12.84 -22.58
C ILE A 791 4.14 -13.71 -23.24
N ARG A 792 2.93 -13.18 -23.44
CA ARG A 792 1.80 -13.91 -23.97
C ARG A 792 1.90 -14.06 -25.48
N ASP A 793 2.07 -12.96 -26.19
CA ASP A 793 2.17 -12.97 -27.66
C ASP A 793 3.41 -13.75 -28.12
N LEU A 794 4.51 -13.72 -27.38
CA LEU A 794 5.71 -14.53 -27.68
C LEU A 794 5.45 -16.05 -27.62
N ARG A 795 4.43 -16.51 -26.89
CA ARG A 795 4.01 -17.93 -26.84
C ARG A 795 3.11 -18.31 -28.02
N GLU A 796 2.38 -17.34 -28.57
CA GLU A 796 1.41 -17.54 -29.67
C GLU A 796 2.08 -17.30 -31.04
N PHE A 797 3.04 -16.37 -31.09
CA PHE A 797 3.78 -15.93 -32.27
C PHE A 797 5.30 -15.98 -31.96
N PRO A 798 5.97 -17.15 -32.02
CA PRO A 798 7.37 -17.30 -31.58
C PRO A 798 8.42 -16.48 -32.36
N TRP A 799 8.04 -15.90 -33.51
CA TRP A 799 8.87 -14.96 -34.27
C TRP A 799 8.87 -13.53 -33.70
N LEU A 800 7.98 -13.20 -32.75
CA LEU A 800 8.02 -11.93 -32.02
C LEU A 800 9.40 -11.70 -31.35
N LYS A 801 10.12 -12.76 -31.00
CA LYS A 801 11.49 -12.71 -30.45
C LYS A 801 12.43 -11.80 -31.25
N ASP A 802 12.26 -11.73 -32.57
CA ASP A 802 13.16 -11.00 -33.46
C ASP A 802 12.91 -9.48 -33.40
N TYR A 803 11.75 -9.06 -32.86
CA TYR A 803 11.31 -7.68 -32.67
C TYR A 803 11.43 -7.20 -31.20
N LEU A 804 11.97 -8.03 -30.30
CA LEU A 804 12.13 -7.71 -28.88
C LEU A 804 13.59 -7.40 -28.54
N SER A 805 13.82 -6.43 -27.66
CA SER A 805 15.17 -5.97 -27.27
C SER A 805 15.90 -6.89 -26.27
N ASP A 806 15.17 -7.67 -25.47
CA ASP A 806 15.70 -8.79 -24.67
C ASP A 806 14.67 -9.93 -24.68
N VAL A 807 15.00 -11.04 -25.34
CA VAL A 807 14.14 -12.24 -25.45
C VAL A 807 14.05 -13.01 -24.13
N ASP A 808 15.04 -12.86 -23.25
CA ASP A 808 15.02 -13.35 -21.86
C ASP A 808 14.36 -12.32 -20.90
N ASN A 809 13.73 -11.26 -21.43
CA ASN A 809 12.97 -10.26 -20.69
C ASN A 809 11.84 -9.62 -21.53
N PRO A 810 10.95 -10.41 -22.13
CA PRO A 810 9.94 -9.90 -23.07
C PRO A 810 9.06 -8.82 -22.42
N ILE A 811 9.19 -7.59 -22.92
CA ILE A 811 8.44 -6.41 -22.49
C ILE A 811 8.25 -5.46 -23.67
N TYR A 812 7.02 -4.99 -23.87
CA TYR A 812 6.71 -3.95 -24.86
C TYR A 812 7.09 -2.54 -24.39
N SER A 813 7.30 -1.62 -25.32
CA SER A 813 7.56 -0.22 -25.00
C SER A 813 6.33 0.49 -24.41
N THR A 814 6.59 1.35 -23.43
CA THR A 814 5.60 2.21 -22.76
C THR A 814 5.98 3.69 -22.90
N SER A 815 6.39 4.00 -24.13
CA SER A 815 6.77 5.29 -24.68
C SER A 815 6.66 5.23 -26.19
N ILE A 816 6.32 6.36 -26.83
CA ILE A 816 6.30 6.51 -28.29
C ILE A 816 7.65 6.17 -28.93
N ALA A 817 8.78 6.60 -28.37
CA ALA A 817 10.10 6.17 -28.80
C ALA A 817 10.66 5.12 -27.81
N PRO A 818 11.17 3.97 -28.26
CA PRO A 818 11.62 2.89 -27.37
C PRO A 818 12.88 3.30 -26.58
N TYR A 819 12.93 3.07 -25.27
CA TYR A 819 14.09 3.49 -24.45
C TYR A 819 15.36 2.66 -24.67
N TYR A 820 15.23 1.46 -25.23
CA TYR A 820 16.35 0.59 -25.64
C TYR A 820 16.94 0.95 -27.02
N GLY A 821 16.28 1.81 -27.80
CA GLY A 821 16.71 2.12 -29.16
C GLY A 821 17.98 2.98 -29.20
N SER A 822 18.77 2.87 -30.27
CA SER A 822 20.05 3.58 -30.48
C SER A 822 19.91 5.09 -30.75
N LEU A 823 18.73 5.64 -30.48
CA LEU A 823 18.32 7.03 -30.72
C LEU A 823 19.21 8.03 -29.96
N GLU A 824 19.63 9.11 -30.62
CA GLU A 824 20.10 10.31 -29.93
C GLU A 824 18.92 11.07 -29.31
N LEU A 825 19.17 11.93 -28.31
CA LEU A 825 18.13 12.74 -27.69
C LEU A 825 17.37 13.60 -28.72
N GLY A 826 18.08 14.15 -29.72
CA GLY A 826 17.47 14.90 -30.82
C GLY A 826 16.55 14.06 -31.70
N ASP A 827 16.89 12.79 -31.96
CA ASP A 827 16.07 11.87 -32.74
C ASP A 827 14.83 11.43 -31.96
N ARG A 828 14.99 11.10 -30.67
CA ARG A 828 13.87 10.85 -29.75
C ARG A 828 12.87 12.01 -29.77
N ILE A 829 13.33 13.25 -29.62
CA ILE A 829 12.47 14.44 -29.64
C ILE A 829 11.66 14.53 -30.96
N ARG A 830 12.27 14.22 -32.12
CA ARG A 830 11.57 14.25 -33.42
C ARG A 830 10.51 13.15 -33.58
N ILE A 831 10.73 11.99 -32.97
CA ILE A 831 9.78 10.87 -32.98
C ILE A 831 8.62 11.16 -32.02
N GLU A 832 8.93 11.63 -30.81
CA GLU A 832 7.97 11.96 -29.77
C GLU A 832 7.07 13.15 -30.19
N GLU A 833 7.63 14.28 -30.65
CA GLU A 833 6.83 15.47 -31.02
C GLU A 833 5.83 15.20 -32.16
N LYS A 834 6.15 14.22 -33.03
CA LYS A 834 5.31 13.81 -34.16
C LYS A 834 4.05 13.06 -33.74
N VAL A 835 4.10 12.31 -32.63
CA VAL A 835 3.02 11.39 -32.22
C VAL A 835 2.32 11.82 -30.93
N GLN A 836 3.01 12.55 -30.02
CA GLN A 836 2.42 12.96 -28.74
C GLN A 836 1.12 13.76 -28.90
N ARG A 837 1.00 14.58 -29.95
CA ARG A 837 -0.20 15.38 -30.27
C ARG A 837 -1.43 14.57 -30.67
N SER A 838 -1.27 13.33 -31.12
CA SER A 838 -2.39 12.51 -31.58
C SER A 838 -3.14 11.84 -30.43
N PHE A 839 -2.52 11.80 -29.24
CA PHE A 839 -3.15 11.41 -27.98
C PHE A 839 -3.99 12.55 -27.40
N THR A 840 -5.23 12.23 -26.99
CA THR A 840 -6.15 13.16 -26.30
C THR A 840 -6.16 12.98 -24.78
N GLY A 841 -5.20 12.21 -24.25
CA GLY A 841 -5.09 11.80 -22.86
C GLY A 841 -3.64 11.84 -22.36
N GLY A 842 -3.28 10.90 -21.49
CA GLY A 842 -1.93 10.84 -20.92
C GLY A 842 -0.85 10.48 -21.94
N VAL A 843 0.31 11.14 -21.82
CA VAL A 843 1.51 10.88 -22.63
C VAL A 843 2.75 11.40 -21.89
N MET A 844 3.93 10.79 -22.02
CA MET A 844 5.13 11.25 -21.27
C MET A 844 6.46 10.78 -21.87
N MET A 845 7.27 11.73 -22.36
CA MET A 845 8.69 11.50 -22.64
C MET A 845 9.53 11.62 -21.35
N HIS A 846 10.23 10.56 -20.97
CA HIS A 846 11.25 10.60 -19.91
C HIS A 846 12.64 10.81 -20.51
N ILE A 847 13.32 11.89 -20.12
CA ILE A 847 14.73 12.15 -20.46
C ILE A 847 15.59 11.62 -19.31
N PHE A 848 16.16 10.42 -19.48
CA PHE A 848 17.03 9.79 -18.49
C PHE A 848 18.41 10.42 -18.49
N LEU A 849 18.89 10.84 -17.32
CA LEU A 849 20.20 11.47 -17.14
C LEU A 849 21.11 10.58 -16.30
N GLY A 850 22.38 10.48 -16.70
CA GLY A 850 23.40 9.68 -16.03
C GLY A 850 24.10 10.38 -14.86
N GLU A 851 23.97 11.70 -14.76
CA GLU A 851 24.68 12.60 -13.83
C GLU A 851 23.78 13.79 -13.42
N GLU A 852 24.24 14.61 -12.47
CA GLU A 852 23.60 15.89 -12.10
C GLU A 852 23.89 16.94 -13.21
N PRO A 853 22.90 17.39 -14.00
CA PRO A 853 23.11 18.31 -15.11
C PRO A 853 23.26 19.77 -14.64
N ASP A 854 23.93 20.60 -15.44
CA ASP A 854 23.98 22.05 -15.27
C ASP A 854 22.55 22.66 -15.30
N PRO A 855 22.10 23.40 -14.26
CA PRO A 855 20.74 23.97 -14.20
C PRO A 855 20.45 24.89 -15.39
N GLU A 856 21.39 25.73 -15.80
CA GLU A 856 21.23 26.58 -16.97
C GLU A 856 21.23 25.80 -18.29
N ALA A 857 21.90 24.65 -18.39
CA ALA A 857 21.77 23.73 -19.52
C ALA A 857 20.38 23.09 -19.58
N LEU A 858 19.81 22.67 -18.44
CA LEU A 858 18.40 22.25 -18.39
C LEU A 858 17.47 23.40 -18.79
N ALA A 859 17.70 24.62 -18.34
CA ALA A 859 16.90 25.79 -18.73
C ALA A 859 16.99 26.07 -20.25
N LYS A 860 18.19 25.99 -20.83
CA LYS A 860 18.42 26.10 -22.28
C LYS A 860 17.74 24.96 -23.05
N LEU A 861 17.70 23.75 -22.50
CA LEU A 861 17.00 22.60 -23.08
C LEU A 861 15.47 22.77 -22.99
N THR A 862 14.92 23.15 -21.84
CA THR A 862 13.49 23.48 -21.67
C THR A 862 13.06 24.58 -22.66
N LYS A 863 13.86 25.64 -22.87
CA LYS A 863 13.57 26.69 -23.88
C LYS A 863 13.67 26.21 -25.34
N ARG A 864 14.21 25.01 -25.61
CA ARG A 864 14.16 24.32 -26.92
C ARG A 864 12.94 23.40 -27.00
N LEU A 865 12.70 22.56 -25.99
CA LEU A 865 11.56 21.63 -25.93
C LEU A 865 10.21 22.37 -25.96
N MET A 866 10.11 23.52 -25.29
CA MET A 866 8.96 24.44 -25.36
C MET A 866 8.63 24.93 -26.79
N LYS A 867 9.55 24.78 -27.75
CA LYS A 867 9.37 25.15 -29.17
C LYS A 867 9.21 23.94 -30.11
N THR A 868 9.06 22.75 -29.54
CA THR A 868 8.72 21.51 -30.23
C THR A 868 7.24 21.21 -30.05
N ASP A 869 6.74 20.27 -30.83
CA ASP A 869 5.35 19.82 -30.73
C ASP A 869 5.12 18.78 -29.62
N LEU A 870 6.13 18.52 -28.77
CA LEU A 870 6.01 17.70 -27.55
C LEU A 870 4.91 18.24 -26.64
N VAL A 871 4.10 17.33 -26.09
CA VAL A 871 3.02 17.65 -25.14
C VAL A 871 3.56 17.65 -23.71
N TYR A 872 4.27 16.59 -23.29
CA TYR A 872 4.60 16.39 -21.88
C TYR A 872 5.92 15.62 -21.71
N TRP A 873 6.81 16.14 -20.84
CA TRP A 873 8.10 15.48 -20.56
C TRP A 873 8.57 15.60 -19.11
N SER A 874 9.65 14.88 -18.79
CA SER A 874 10.32 14.94 -17.49
C SER A 874 11.83 14.71 -17.59
N TYR A 875 12.60 15.43 -16.77
CA TYR A 875 14.02 15.12 -16.53
C TYR A 875 14.13 14.08 -15.42
N THR A 876 14.88 13.01 -15.67
CA THR A 876 15.04 11.87 -14.76
C THR A 876 16.53 11.56 -14.54
N PRO A 877 17.24 12.34 -13.71
CA PRO A 877 18.51 11.91 -13.16
C PRO A 877 18.32 10.66 -12.28
N ALA A 878 19.29 9.75 -12.32
CA ALA A 878 19.42 8.76 -11.26
C ALA A 878 19.90 9.42 -9.96
N VAL A 879 19.58 8.84 -8.81
CA VAL A 879 20.14 9.25 -7.52
C VAL A 879 20.70 8.02 -6.81
N THR A 880 22.02 8.00 -6.57
CA THR A 880 22.71 6.93 -5.86
C THR A 880 22.76 7.24 -4.36
N VAL A 881 22.26 6.31 -3.54
CA VAL A 881 22.18 6.46 -2.07
C VAL A 881 22.99 5.35 -1.40
N CYS A 882 23.96 5.71 -0.58
CA CYS A 882 24.78 4.75 0.17
C CYS A 882 24.11 4.30 1.46
N ASN A 883 23.91 2.98 1.61
CA ASN A 883 23.26 2.38 2.76
C ASN A 883 24.15 2.40 4.03
N ASP A 884 25.47 2.51 3.89
CA ASP A 884 26.41 2.48 5.03
C ASP A 884 26.62 3.86 5.69
N CYS A 885 26.60 4.94 4.90
CA CYS A 885 26.90 6.29 5.40
C CYS A 885 25.78 7.32 5.15
N ASN A 886 24.64 6.88 4.60
CA ASN A 886 23.46 7.70 4.29
C ASN A 886 23.79 8.93 3.44
N HIS A 887 24.79 8.83 2.56
CA HIS A 887 25.10 9.88 1.59
C HIS A 887 24.36 9.63 0.27
N SER A 888 23.77 10.70 -0.25
CA SER A 888 22.95 10.74 -1.47
C SER A 888 23.65 11.61 -2.51
N THR A 889 23.89 11.06 -3.69
CA THR A 889 24.61 11.71 -4.81
C THR A 889 23.77 11.58 -6.08
N THR A 890 23.62 12.66 -6.84
CA THR A 890 22.85 12.64 -8.09
C THR A 890 23.75 12.18 -9.25
N GLY A 891 23.30 11.16 -9.97
CA GLY A 891 24.06 10.39 -10.95
C GLY A 891 24.04 8.89 -10.70
N LEU A 892 24.47 8.12 -11.70
CA LEU A 892 24.68 6.67 -11.64
C LEU A 892 26.09 6.36 -11.14
N HIS A 893 26.21 5.91 -9.89
CA HIS A 893 27.50 5.48 -9.34
C HIS A 893 27.39 4.06 -8.77
N THR A 894 28.40 3.23 -9.06
CA THR A 894 28.54 1.88 -8.48
C THR A 894 29.10 1.91 -7.06
N HIS A 895 29.63 3.05 -6.62
CA HIS A 895 30.27 3.25 -5.31
C HIS A 895 29.86 4.59 -4.71
N CYS A 896 29.82 4.68 -3.39
CA CYS A 896 29.54 5.93 -2.69
C CYS A 896 30.68 6.94 -2.85
N GLN A 897 30.38 8.11 -3.41
CA GLN A 897 31.35 9.19 -3.64
C GLN A 897 31.90 9.83 -2.34
N ARG A 898 31.39 9.44 -1.15
CA ARG A 898 31.82 9.95 0.16
C ARG A 898 32.65 8.95 0.98
N CYS A 899 32.34 7.66 0.92
CA CYS A 899 33.01 6.63 1.74
C CYS A 899 33.61 5.46 0.94
N GLY A 900 33.43 5.42 -0.38
CA GLY A 900 33.93 4.35 -1.26
C GLY A 900 33.14 3.04 -1.22
N SER A 901 32.11 2.91 -0.38
CA SER A 901 31.34 1.65 -0.27
C SER A 901 30.55 1.32 -1.54
N GLU A 902 30.59 0.05 -1.93
CA GLU A 902 29.76 -0.58 -2.98
C GLU A 902 28.30 -0.80 -2.52
N ASN A 903 27.99 -0.65 -1.23
CA ASN A 903 26.64 -0.82 -0.70
C ASN A 903 25.75 0.41 -1.00
N VAL A 904 25.31 0.52 -2.26
CA VAL A 904 24.49 1.61 -2.79
C VAL A 904 23.16 1.13 -3.37
N GLU A 905 22.13 1.97 -3.24
CA GLU A 905 20.83 1.82 -3.89
C GLU A 905 20.64 2.93 -4.92
N ILE A 906 20.22 2.58 -6.13
CA ILE A 906 19.90 3.55 -7.19
C ILE A 906 18.42 3.87 -7.14
N TRP A 907 18.05 5.14 -7.06
CA TRP A 907 16.69 5.64 -7.20
C TRP A 907 16.47 6.21 -8.61
N SER A 908 15.34 5.88 -9.22
CA SER A 908 14.95 6.44 -10.52
C SER A 908 13.43 6.42 -10.74
N ARG A 909 12.98 7.17 -11.75
CA ARG A 909 11.60 7.25 -12.23
C ARG A 909 11.46 6.39 -13.49
N ILE A 910 11.08 5.11 -13.35
CA ILE A 910 11.03 4.20 -14.51
C ILE A 910 9.79 4.44 -15.39
N ILE A 911 8.63 4.77 -14.80
CA ILE A 911 7.36 5.03 -15.54
C ILE A 911 6.62 6.31 -15.12
N GLY A 912 7.05 7.00 -14.05
CA GLY A 912 6.43 8.26 -13.61
C GLY A 912 6.77 8.76 -12.21
N TYR A 913 7.10 7.85 -11.28
CA TYR A 913 7.37 8.19 -9.88
C TYR A 913 8.73 7.65 -9.40
N TYR A 914 9.40 8.32 -8.45
CA TYR A 914 10.73 7.91 -7.95
C TYR A 914 10.65 6.73 -6.97
N ARG A 915 11.38 5.65 -7.27
CA ARG A 915 11.43 4.44 -6.42
C ARG A 915 12.83 3.81 -6.50
N PRO A 916 13.36 3.21 -5.41
CA PRO A 916 14.62 2.48 -5.45
C PRO A 916 14.54 1.29 -6.42
N LEU A 917 15.62 1.04 -7.15
CA LEU A 917 15.72 0.07 -8.24
C LEU A 917 15.39 -1.35 -7.78
N LYS A 918 15.71 -1.70 -6.52
CA LYS A 918 15.33 -3.01 -5.94
C LYS A 918 13.82 -3.26 -5.80
N ASN A 919 12.98 -2.21 -5.78
CA ASN A 919 11.54 -2.31 -5.54
C ASN A 919 10.70 -2.29 -6.83
N TRP A 920 11.31 -2.18 -8.02
CA TRP A 920 10.61 -2.34 -9.30
C TRP A 920 10.46 -3.81 -9.68
N ASN A 921 9.50 -4.13 -10.55
CA ASN A 921 9.33 -5.50 -11.03
C ASN A 921 10.56 -5.99 -11.84
N PRO A 922 10.86 -7.30 -11.89
CA PRO A 922 12.08 -7.83 -12.51
C PRO A 922 12.29 -7.37 -13.95
N PHE A 923 11.20 -7.26 -14.73
CA PHE A 923 11.26 -6.84 -16.12
C PHE A 923 11.69 -5.38 -16.25
N ARG A 924 11.08 -4.49 -15.46
CA ARG A 924 11.47 -3.07 -15.37
C ARG A 924 12.87 -2.87 -14.79
N LYS A 925 13.30 -3.72 -13.84
CA LYS A 925 14.64 -3.69 -13.25
C LYS A 925 15.74 -4.10 -14.25
N LYS A 926 15.46 -5.05 -15.15
CA LYS A 926 16.32 -5.36 -16.31
C LYS A 926 16.28 -4.22 -17.35
N GLU A 927 15.08 -3.84 -17.79
CA GLU A 927 14.82 -2.82 -18.82
C GLU A 927 15.49 -1.48 -18.50
N PHE A 928 15.58 -1.11 -17.21
CA PHE A 928 16.33 0.05 -16.74
C PHE A 928 17.76 0.11 -17.30
N TRP A 929 18.50 -0.99 -17.31
CA TRP A 929 19.89 -1.05 -17.76
C TRP A 929 20.04 -1.06 -19.28
N THR A 930 18.96 -1.36 -20.03
CA THR A 930 18.95 -1.19 -21.49
C THR A 930 18.62 0.24 -21.91
N ARG A 931 18.24 1.14 -20.99
CA ARG A 931 17.87 2.51 -21.33
C ARG A 931 19.07 3.37 -21.66
N ARG A 932 18.94 4.22 -22.68
CA ARG A 932 19.92 5.29 -22.92
C ARG A 932 19.80 6.39 -21.87
N HIS A 933 20.76 6.44 -20.95
CA HIS A 933 21.01 7.59 -20.08
C HIS A 933 21.90 8.60 -20.81
N TYR A 934 21.47 9.86 -20.88
CA TYR A 934 22.25 10.96 -21.46
C TYR A 934 23.15 11.62 -20.40
N THR A 935 24.33 12.05 -20.82
CA THR A 935 25.24 12.93 -20.07
C THR A 935 25.25 14.32 -20.70
N SER A 936 25.96 15.26 -20.07
CA SER A 936 26.20 16.63 -20.55
C SER A 936 27.18 16.74 -21.73
#